data_AF-Q239N3-F1
#
_entry.id   AF-Q239N3-F1
#
_cell.length_a   1.000
_cell.length_b   1.000
_cell.length_c   1.000
_cell.angle_alpha   90.00
_cell.angle_beta   90.00
_cell.angle_gamma   90.00
#
_symmetry.space_group_name_H-M   'P 1'
#
loop_
_entity.id
_entity.type
_entity.pdbx_description
1 polymer ?
#
loop_
_entity_poly.entity_id
_entity_poly.type
_entity_poly.pdbx_seq_one_letter_code
_entity_poly.pdbx_strand_id
1 'polypeptide(L)'
;MLGKIFKQKLQFIKSSLKIHQNSRLSLIQNIQFQSRSPFCSLEQRPQILKNSIKLGNDASKGQQIQKNLQEEFNQIELISNPQHQNRVKKIIQTYVVNTDFVNIEQLAEFIAFDGQKLLQKLTSMGINPEKISLKEANLISLEYDVKIQHKNEKGNIKQRSPVVTIMGHVDHGKTTLLDYLRNSQIAKGEFGGITQKIGAFHVLTPEGQRITFIDTPGHEAFSNMRVRGANSTDMIILVVSAIEGIQPQTLEVIKLAHQNQVHILVAINKIDVPGARPDLVEKQLKEQGKLDLEPFGGNIPVVHISALNGTNMDLLLELILFESELMELKEDYDSLAEGVVIESRRDVDNDEKSCTIIVQKGTLKVGDHIIIGNNYCKVRSIKDDKKNMLKQAFPSYAVEITGIKELPQSGDVVFALESENKAKVISQRRIKNEEELNSQEEQFIQGSGSKLKFENVREKRKFFSGNREITEAKYNEVEARILDKIKQLEEIDFKSETEMNDIQQKIQKLKQDLQQNKQYMANLVGDVKVGNSINLIIKANDFGTKETLVSQIIKAKLAYEDIQLNIISATVGQVTEADIRDAELFNAKILGMDIQLSKDVEQLVKQKKIVVKSHKIIYTLIDDIKLLMEQGPEEAEEEEKEVERGQAVIQSVIEIKASKSQTQFVAGCKVLSGKINKKHLYRIERDGEIIEKDLEIANLRHFKKEVEEIKEGSECGIIFFRFNSFEEGDTVVAYEKE
;
A
#
# COMPACT_ATOMS: atom_id res chain seq x y z
N MET A 1 5.43 25.87 45.09
CA MET A 1 6.75 25.27 44.81
C MET A 1 7.02 25.12 43.30
N LEU A 2 6.06 24.64 42.50
CA LEU A 2 6.15 24.53 41.03
C LEU A 2 6.45 25.85 40.28
N GLY A 3 5.89 26.98 40.72
CA GLY A 3 6.17 28.29 40.11
C GLY A 3 7.60 28.83 40.31
N LYS A 4 8.31 28.41 41.37
CA LYS A 4 9.72 28.79 41.60
C LYS A 4 10.68 27.96 40.73
N ILE A 5 10.37 26.68 40.52
CA ILE A 5 11.11 25.78 39.63
C ILE A 5 10.97 26.22 38.17
N PHE A 6 9.78 26.68 37.76
CA PHE A 6 9.52 27.20 36.41
C PHE A 6 10.28 28.51 36.14
N LYS A 7 10.37 29.42 37.12
CA LYS A 7 11.15 30.67 37.01
C LYS A 7 12.65 30.43 36.97
N GLN A 8 13.19 29.47 37.74
CA GLN A 8 14.62 29.11 37.68
C GLN A 8 15.00 28.45 36.35
N LYS A 9 14.16 27.55 35.80
CA LYS A 9 14.37 26.98 34.46
C LYS A 9 14.31 28.04 33.36
N LEU A 10 13.39 29.01 33.44
CA LEU A 10 13.31 30.10 32.48
C LEU A 10 14.52 31.05 32.53
N GLN A 11 15.08 31.29 33.73
CA GLN A 11 16.29 32.09 33.88
C GLN A 11 17.53 31.37 33.32
N PHE A 12 17.61 30.04 33.51
CA PHE A 12 18.68 29.21 32.95
C PHE A 12 18.64 29.20 31.41
N ILE A 13 17.45 29.05 30.83
CA ILE A 13 17.23 29.12 29.37
C ILE A 13 17.56 30.52 28.83
N LYS A 14 17.20 31.59 29.55
CA LYS A 14 17.56 32.97 29.17
C LYS A 14 19.04 33.27 29.27
N SER A 15 19.77 32.64 30.21
CA SER A 15 21.23 32.80 30.31
C SER A 15 22.00 32.03 29.22
N SER A 16 21.47 30.90 28.75
CA SER A 16 22.05 30.14 27.64
C SER A 16 21.79 30.76 26.24
N LEU A 17 20.89 31.75 26.14
CA LEU A 17 20.47 32.37 24.89
C LEU A 17 21.15 33.72 24.57
N LYS A 18 22.25 34.06 25.25
CA LYS A 18 22.96 35.34 25.03
C LYS A 18 24.06 35.32 23.97
N ILE A 19 24.07 34.35 23.06
CA ILE A 19 25.07 34.27 21.98
C ILE A 19 24.38 33.95 20.62
N HIS A 20 24.55 34.90 19.70
CA HIS A 20 24.25 34.93 18.25
C HIS A 20 22.81 35.16 17.72
N GLN A 21 22.70 36.20 16.88
CA GLN A 21 21.54 36.74 16.16
C GLN A 21 20.97 35.83 15.03
N ASN A 22 21.04 34.50 15.13
CA ASN A 22 20.45 33.56 14.14
C ASN A 22 19.20 32.80 14.65
N SER A 23 18.47 33.38 15.59
CA SER A 23 17.40 32.69 16.35
C SER A 23 15.97 32.91 15.86
N ARG A 24 15.73 33.14 14.55
CA ARG A 24 14.35 33.23 14.00
C ARG A 24 14.02 32.08 13.04
N LEU A 25 14.93 31.73 12.12
CA LEU A 25 14.78 30.56 11.24
C LEU A 25 14.88 29.24 12.02
N SER A 26 15.81 29.15 12.97
CA SER A 26 15.94 27.99 13.86
C SER A 26 14.73 27.81 14.79
N LEU A 27 14.00 28.88 15.09
CA LEU A 27 12.77 28.84 15.89
C LEU A 27 11.58 28.35 15.05
N ILE A 28 11.46 28.78 13.78
CA ILE A 28 10.43 28.29 12.86
C ILE A 28 10.68 26.82 12.49
N GLN A 29 11.93 26.43 12.23
CA GLN A 29 12.31 25.05 11.97
C GLN A 29 12.07 24.15 13.19
N ASN A 30 12.40 24.59 14.42
CA ASN A 30 12.10 23.82 15.62
C ASN A 30 10.59 23.71 15.92
N ILE A 31 9.78 24.74 15.59
CA ILE A 31 8.32 24.70 15.76
C ILE A 31 7.67 23.78 14.71
N GLN A 32 8.15 23.78 13.47
CA GLN A 32 7.74 22.82 12.43
C GLN A 32 8.18 21.39 12.76
N PHE A 33 9.34 21.21 13.40
CA PHE A 33 9.80 19.90 13.86
C PHE A 33 8.96 19.40 15.05
N GLN A 34 8.57 20.28 15.98
CA GLN A 34 7.70 19.93 17.11
C GLN A 34 6.26 19.58 16.68
N SER A 35 5.69 20.28 15.69
CA SER A 35 4.35 19.97 15.17
C SER A 35 4.33 18.66 14.36
N ARG A 36 5.47 18.26 13.80
CA ARG A 36 5.68 17.00 13.06
C ARG A 36 6.17 15.84 13.93
N SER A 37 6.42 16.06 15.22
CA SER A 37 6.85 14.99 16.12
C SER A 37 5.72 13.99 16.42
N PRO A 38 6.02 12.68 16.50
CA PRO A 38 5.04 11.64 16.83
C PRO A 38 4.52 11.72 18.28
N PHE A 39 5.14 12.52 19.14
CA PHE A 39 4.76 12.72 20.55
C PHE A 39 3.80 13.89 20.79
N CYS A 40 3.40 14.64 19.76
CA CYS A 40 2.51 15.80 19.88
C CYS A 40 1.02 15.41 19.75
N SER A 41 0.25 15.58 20.82
CA SER A 41 -1.18 15.24 20.87
C SER A 41 -2.04 16.04 19.87
N LEU A 42 -3.08 15.41 19.31
CA LEU A 42 -3.99 15.98 18.30
C LEU A 42 -4.67 17.29 18.75
N GLU A 43 -4.88 17.48 20.05
CA GLU A 43 -5.47 18.70 20.63
C GLU A 43 -4.48 19.88 20.74
N GLN A 44 -3.17 19.62 20.77
CA GLN A 44 -2.13 20.65 20.93
C GLN A 44 -1.66 21.24 19.60
N ARG A 45 -1.76 20.49 18.49
CA ARG A 45 -1.31 20.89 17.15
C ARG A 45 -1.97 22.17 16.62
N PRO A 46 -3.28 22.41 16.78
CA PRO A 46 -3.92 23.65 16.35
C PRO A 46 -3.42 24.89 17.10
N GLN A 47 -3.03 24.75 18.37
CA GLN A 47 -2.50 25.85 19.18
C GLN A 47 -1.05 26.18 18.81
N ILE A 48 -0.24 25.18 18.48
CA ILE A 48 1.13 25.35 17.99
C ILE A 48 1.13 26.06 16.62
N LEU A 49 0.24 25.67 15.72
CA LEU A 49 0.04 26.32 14.41
C LEU A 49 -0.55 27.74 14.51
N LYS A 50 -1.45 27.99 15.47
CA LYS A 50 -1.94 29.36 15.74
C LYS A 50 -0.83 30.27 16.27
N ASN A 51 0.13 29.73 17.03
CA ASN A 51 1.28 30.49 17.51
C ASN A 51 2.32 30.77 16.41
N SER A 52 2.44 29.90 15.38
CA SER A 52 3.28 30.17 14.21
C SER A 52 2.67 31.23 13.28
N ILE A 53 1.34 31.25 13.13
CA ILE A 53 0.62 32.26 12.32
C ILE A 53 0.75 33.68 12.92
N LYS A 54 0.87 33.80 14.25
CA LYS A 54 1.11 35.10 14.91
C LYS A 54 2.52 35.68 14.68
N LEU A 55 3.47 34.88 14.20
CA LEU A 55 4.87 35.27 14.00
C LEU A 55 5.24 35.58 12.53
N GLY A 56 4.33 35.33 11.58
CA GLY A 56 4.53 35.61 10.15
C GLY A 56 3.32 36.31 9.55
N ASN A 57 3.50 37.56 9.12
CA ASN A 57 2.51 38.24 8.28
C ASN A 57 2.61 37.69 6.86
N ASP A 58 1.87 36.63 6.55
CA ASP A 58 1.45 36.29 5.19
C ASP A 58 0.23 35.35 5.27
N ALA A 59 -0.94 35.96 5.42
CA ALA A 59 -2.23 35.27 5.56
C ALA A 59 -2.62 34.44 4.32
N SER A 60 -2.01 34.72 3.16
CA SER A 60 -2.26 34.03 1.89
C SER A 60 -1.61 32.63 1.85
N LYS A 61 -0.37 32.48 2.35
CA LYS A 61 0.31 31.16 2.43
C LYS A 61 -0.32 30.26 3.50
N GLY A 62 -0.80 30.83 4.61
CA GLY A 62 -1.48 30.08 5.67
C GLY A 62 -2.80 29.44 5.21
N GLN A 63 -3.59 30.14 4.40
CA GLN A 63 -4.83 29.60 3.84
C GLN A 63 -4.58 28.55 2.75
N GLN A 64 -3.50 28.68 1.98
CA GLN A 64 -3.09 27.67 0.99
C GLN A 64 -2.62 26.38 1.66
N ILE A 65 -1.83 26.48 2.75
CA ILE A 65 -1.35 25.33 3.52
C ILE A 65 -2.51 24.67 4.29
N GLN A 66 -3.49 25.45 4.77
CA GLN A 66 -4.67 24.91 5.44
C GLN A 66 -5.61 24.20 4.45
N LYS A 67 -5.75 24.70 3.21
CA LYS A 67 -6.44 24.00 2.13
C LYS A 67 -5.69 22.75 1.69
N ASN A 68 -4.38 22.83 1.47
CA ASN A 68 -3.58 21.67 1.06
C ASN A 68 -3.52 20.60 2.15
N LEU A 69 -3.39 20.95 3.44
CA LEU A 69 -3.43 19.97 4.54
C LEU A 69 -4.81 19.35 4.73
N GLN A 70 -5.89 20.05 4.37
CA GLN A 70 -7.26 19.55 4.48
C GLN A 70 -7.66 18.73 3.24
N GLU A 71 -7.10 19.05 2.07
CA GLU A 71 -7.15 18.22 0.86
C GLU A 71 -6.24 16.98 0.97
N GLU A 72 -5.08 17.08 1.62
CA GLU A 72 -4.21 15.95 1.99
C GLU A 72 -4.82 15.11 3.11
N PHE A 73 -5.51 15.71 4.10
CA PHE A 73 -6.28 14.94 5.09
C PHE A 73 -7.45 14.20 4.44
N ASN A 74 -8.15 14.85 3.51
CA ASN A 74 -9.21 14.20 2.76
C ASN A 74 -8.64 13.10 1.86
N GLN A 75 -7.46 13.29 1.25
CA GLN A 75 -6.77 12.25 0.49
C GLN A 75 -6.26 11.10 1.36
N ILE A 76 -5.80 11.36 2.59
CA ILE A 76 -5.40 10.32 3.54
C ILE A 76 -6.63 9.55 4.05
N GLU A 77 -7.76 10.22 4.32
CA GLU A 77 -9.04 9.56 4.56
C GLU A 77 -9.52 8.78 3.34
N LEU A 78 -9.35 9.30 2.11
CA LEU A 78 -9.70 8.64 0.83
C LEU A 78 -8.82 7.42 0.52
N ILE A 79 -7.53 7.47 0.84
CA ILE A 79 -6.58 6.35 0.65
C ILE A 79 -6.76 5.31 1.76
N SER A 80 -7.20 5.72 2.96
CA SER A 80 -7.80 4.82 3.95
C SER A 80 -9.32 4.75 3.76
N ASN A 81 -9.75 4.43 2.53
CA ASN A 81 -11.13 4.31 2.06
C ASN A 81 -12.20 4.51 3.16
N PRO A 82 -12.87 5.68 3.25
CA PRO A 82 -13.89 5.97 4.26
C PRO A 82 -15.08 5.02 4.13
N GLN A 83 -15.29 4.46 2.93
CA GLN A 83 -16.28 3.42 2.70
C GLN A 83 -15.79 2.04 3.15
N HIS A 84 -14.48 1.77 3.18
CA HIS A 84 -13.95 0.63 3.94
C HIS A 84 -14.10 0.85 5.44
N GLN A 85 -13.92 2.06 5.99
CA GLN A 85 -14.26 2.31 7.40
C GLN A 85 -15.76 2.10 7.69
N ASN A 86 -16.63 2.43 6.73
CA ASN A 86 -18.07 2.12 6.83
C ASN A 86 -18.40 0.63 6.59
N ARG A 87 -17.62 -0.12 5.79
CA ARG A 87 -17.70 -1.59 5.70
C ARG A 87 -17.17 -2.27 6.97
N VAL A 88 -16.11 -1.73 7.56
CA VAL A 88 -15.47 -2.20 8.82
C VAL A 88 -16.38 -1.99 10.03
N LYS A 89 -17.48 -1.23 9.89
CA LYS A 89 -18.53 -1.10 10.90
C LYS A 89 -19.57 -2.23 10.93
N LYS A 90 -19.52 -3.23 10.05
CA LYS A 90 -20.48 -4.34 10.13
C LYS A 90 -19.90 -5.52 10.91
N ILE A 91 -20.13 -5.51 12.23
CA ILE A 91 -20.53 -6.74 12.92
C ILE A 91 -21.57 -7.42 12.03
N ILE A 92 -21.54 -8.74 11.83
CA ILE A 92 -22.59 -9.45 11.09
C ILE A 92 -23.94 -9.08 11.73
N GLN A 93 -24.70 -8.21 11.07
CA GLN A 93 -25.97 -7.73 11.58
C GLN A 93 -27.04 -8.70 11.12
N THR A 94 -27.35 -9.65 12.01
CA THR A 94 -28.52 -10.51 11.87
C THR A 94 -29.72 -9.75 12.41
N TYR A 95 -30.66 -9.39 11.53
CA TYR A 95 -31.93 -8.76 11.93
C TYR A 95 -33.00 -9.83 12.11
N VAL A 96 -33.68 -9.81 13.25
CA VAL A 96 -34.79 -10.71 13.54
C VAL A 96 -36.11 -9.98 13.31
N VAL A 97 -36.93 -10.50 12.40
CA VAL A 97 -38.22 -9.92 12.02
C VAL A 97 -39.36 -10.84 12.47
N ASN A 98 -40.48 -10.24 12.88
CA ASN A 98 -41.66 -10.97 13.38
C ASN A 98 -42.67 -11.33 12.27
N THR A 99 -42.40 -10.89 11.05
CA THR A 99 -43.30 -10.99 9.90
C THR A 99 -42.63 -11.72 8.76
N ASP A 100 -43.40 -12.52 8.02
CA ASP A 100 -42.92 -13.23 6.81
C ASP A 100 -42.65 -12.30 5.62
N PHE A 101 -43.02 -11.03 5.75
CA PHE A 101 -42.83 -9.98 4.76
C PHE A 101 -42.08 -8.79 5.36
N VAL A 102 -41.24 -8.16 4.55
CA VAL A 102 -40.49 -6.95 4.89
C VAL A 102 -40.89 -5.85 3.89
N ASN A 103 -41.09 -4.62 4.37
CA ASN A 103 -41.34 -3.49 3.48
C ASN A 103 -40.02 -2.90 2.94
N ILE A 104 -40.08 -2.06 1.90
CA ILE A 104 -38.86 -1.48 1.30
C ILE A 104 -38.10 -0.61 2.29
N GLU A 105 -38.81 0.17 3.11
CA GLU A 105 -38.18 1.09 4.06
C GLU A 105 -37.37 0.34 5.12
N GLN A 106 -37.94 -0.73 5.70
CA GLN A 106 -37.24 -1.62 6.64
C GLN A 106 -36.07 -2.32 5.95
N LEU A 107 -36.27 -2.85 4.74
CA LEU A 107 -35.20 -3.52 4.01
C LEU A 107 -34.05 -2.55 3.72
N ALA A 108 -34.37 -1.32 3.31
CA ALA A 108 -33.41 -0.24 3.04
C ALA A 108 -32.63 0.16 4.31
N GLU A 109 -33.31 0.23 5.45
CA GLU A 109 -32.69 0.49 6.75
C GLU A 109 -31.72 -0.65 7.13
N PHE A 110 -32.13 -1.91 7.03
CA PHE A 110 -31.28 -3.06 7.39
C PHE A 110 -30.00 -3.12 6.56
N ILE A 111 -30.07 -2.82 5.26
CA ILE A 111 -28.90 -2.86 4.38
C ILE A 111 -28.14 -1.53 4.35
N ALA A 112 -28.65 -0.49 5.02
CA ALA A 112 -28.15 0.89 4.98
C ALA A 112 -28.00 1.43 3.54
N PHE A 113 -29.07 1.31 2.75
CA PHE A 113 -29.08 1.70 1.33
C PHE A 113 -30.22 2.65 1.03
N ASP A 114 -30.06 3.46 -0.02
CA ASP A 114 -31.09 4.42 -0.46
C ASP A 114 -32.36 3.68 -0.93
N GLY A 115 -33.48 3.96 -0.29
CA GLY A 115 -34.78 3.33 -0.58
C GLY A 115 -35.24 3.52 -2.02
N GLN A 116 -34.93 4.66 -2.66
CA GLN A 116 -35.30 4.89 -4.06
C GLN A 116 -34.49 4.02 -5.02
N LYS A 117 -33.18 3.87 -4.77
CA LYS A 117 -32.32 2.97 -5.54
C LYS A 117 -32.69 1.50 -5.31
N LEU A 118 -33.06 1.15 -4.07
CA LEU A 118 -33.55 -0.18 -3.74
C LEU A 118 -34.82 -0.52 -4.50
N LEU A 119 -35.77 0.42 -4.60
CA LEU A 119 -37.00 0.25 -5.38
C LEU A 119 -36.72 -0.03 -6.86
N GLN A 120 -35.81 0.73 -7.48
CA GLN A 120 -35.39 0.49 -8.86
C GLN A 120 -34.77 -0.90 -9.03
N LYS A 121 -33.91 -1.30 -8.08
CA LYS A 121 -33.27 -2.61 -8.06
C LYS A 121 -34.28 -3.74 -7.92
N LEU A 122 -35.21 -3.66 -6.97
CA LEU A 122 -36.30 -4.62 -6.76
C LEU A 122 -37.16 -4.79 -8.03
N THR A 123 -37.51 -3.67 -8.65
CA THR A 123 -38.30 -3.65 -9.90
C THR A 123 -37.55 -4.31 -11.05
N SER A 124 -36.24 -4.08 -11.18
CA SER A 124 -35.39 -4.73 -12.19
C SER A 124 -35.27 -6.25 -12.01
N MET A 125 -35.46 -6.72 -10.77
CA MET A 125 -35.43 -8.13 -10.39
C MET A 125 -36.80 -8.81 -10.50
N GLY A 126 -37.85 -8.06 -10.86
CA GLY A 126 -39.23 -8.56 -10.93
C GLY A 126 -39.84 -8.87 -9.55
N ILE A 127 -39.26 -8.36 -8.46
CA ILE A 127 -39.77 -8.55 -7.10
C ILE A 127 -40.80 -7.46 -6.83
N ASN A 128 -41.96 -7.83 -6.27
CA ASN A 128 -43.00 -6.85 -5.94
C ASN A 128 -42.57 -6.00 -4.73
N PRO A 129 -42.37 -4.67 -4.89
CA PRO A 129 -41.93 -3.78 -3.82
C PRO A 129 -42.90 -3.68 -2.64
N GLU A 130 -44.20 -3.91 -2.83
CA GLU A 130 -45.19 -3.76 -1.76
C GLU A 130 -45.20 -4.93 -0.75
N LYS A 131 -44.73 -6.11 -1.17
CA LYS A 131 -44.69 -7.33 -0.34
C LYS A 131 -43.45 -8.15 -0.70
N ILE A 132 -42.33 -7.81 -0.08
CA ILE A 132 -41.08 -8.57 -0.23
C ILE A 132 -41.14 -9.72 0.76
N SER A 133 -41.10 -10.95 0.27
CA SER A 133 -41.04 -12.12 1.17
C SER A 133 -39.70 -12.17 1.90
N LEU A 134 -39.67 -12.78 3.09
CA LEU A 134 -38.43 -12.89 3.87
C LEU A 134 -37.31 -13.60 3.10
N LYS A 135 -37.65 -14.57 2.24
CA LYS A 135 -36.67 -15.26 1.37
C LYS A 135 -36.05 -14.32 0.34
N GLU A 136 -36.84 -13.44 -0.27
CA GLU A 136 -36.36 -12.44 -1.22
C GLU A 136 -35.56 -11.35 -0.51
N ALA A 137 -36.06 -10.86 0.63
CA ALA A 137 -35.37 -9.89 1.48
C ALA A 137 -34.00 -10.40 1.92
N ASN A 138 -33.93 -11.66 2.38
CA ASN A 138 -32.67 -12.28 2.82
C ASN A 138 -31.69 -12.48 1.65
N LEU A 139 -32.18 -12.84 0.45
CA LEU A 139 -31.32 -12.94 -0.73
C LEU A 139 -30.66 -11.60 -1.08
N ILE A 140 -31.41 -10.50 -0.98
CA ILE A 140 -30.92 -9.15 -1.27
C ILE A 140 -30.01 -8.67 -0.14
N SER A 141 -30.38 -8.88 1.12
CA SER A 141 -29.60 -8.42 2.27
C SER A 141 -28.22 -9.10 2.32
N LEU A 142 -28.15 -10.37 1.91
CA LEU A 142 -26.88 -11.10 1.76
C LEU A 142 -25.96 -10.48 0.71
N GLU A 143 -26.43 -9.66 -0.23
CA GLU A 143 -25.55 -8.90 -1.12
C GLU A 143 -24.78 -7.79 -0.40
N TYR A 144 -25.24 -7.40 0.80
CA TYR A 144 -24.72 -6.29 1.62
C TYR A 144 -24.21 -6.77 2.99
N ASP A 145 -23.89 -8.07 3.10
CA ASP A 145 -23.41 -8.74 4.33
C ASP A 145 -24.39 -8.63 5.51
N VAL A 146 -25.69 -8.64 5.22
CA VAL A 146 -26.76 -8.58 6.22
C VAL A 146 -27.62 -9.83 6.10
N LYS A 147 -27.93 -10.48 7.22
CA LYS A 147 -28.82 -11.64 7.26
C LYS A 147 -30.12 -11.27 7.94
N ILE A 148 -31.24 -11.66 7.34
CA ILE A 148 -32.57 -11.46 7.91
C ILE A 148 -33.12 -12.82 8.32
N GLN A 149 -33.49 -12.95 9.59
CA GLN A 149 -34.05 -14.17 10.18
C GLN A 149 -35.45 -13.92 10.71
N HIS A 150 -36.26 -14.98 10.76
CA HIS A 150 -37.60 -14.92 11.31
C HIS A 150 -37.62 -15.33 12.78
N LYS A 151 -38.34 -14.59 13.64
CA LYS A 151 -38.37 -14.84 15.09
C LYS A 151 -38.89 -16.23 15.50
N ASN A 152 -39.66 -16.89 14.63
CA ASN A 152 -40.22 -18.22 14.90
C ASN A 152 -39.25 -19.38 14.57
N GLU A 153 -38.03 -19.11 14.09
CA GLU A 153 -37.00 -20.15 13.99
C GLU A 153 -36.59 -20.59 15.39
N LYS A 154 -37.17 -21.71 15.85
CA LYS A 154 -36.80 -22.36 17.11
C LYS A 154 -35.44 -23.02 16.94
N GLY A 155 -34.40 -22.21 17.08
CA GLY A 155 -33.02 -22.67 17.16
C GLY A 155 -32.71 -23.34 18.49
N ASN A 156 -31.71 -24.23 18.50
CA ASN A 156 -31.16 -24.79 19.72
C ASN A 156 -30.17 -23.78 20.32
N ILE A 157 -30.73 -22.75 20.96
CA ILE A 157 -29.96 -21.68 21.58
C ILE A 157 -29.24 -22.27 22.79
N LYS A 158 -27.91 -22.36 22.69
CA LYS A 158 -27.02 -22.84 23.75
C LYS A 158 -25.98 -21.78 24.06
N GLN A 159 -25.44 -21.85 25.27
CA GLN A 159 -24.27 -21.07 25.63
C GLN A 159 -23.11 -21.44 24.69
N ARG A 160 -22.39 -20.43 24.20
CA ARG A 160 -21.20 -20.62 23.37
C ARG A 160 -19.95 -20.19 24.13
N SER A 161 -18.82 -20.77 23.73
CA SER A 161 -17.51 -20.39 24.23
C SER A 161 -17.18 -18.92 23.89
N PRO A 162 -16.49 -18.18 24.76
CA PRO A 162 -16.01 -16.85 24.42
C PRO A 162 -14.88 -16.90 23.39
N VAL A 163 -14.87 -15.93 22.48
CA VAL A 163 -13.75 -15.64 21.58
C VAL A 163 -13.01 -14.41 22.11
N VAL A 164 -11.75 -14.59 22.46
CA VAL A 164 -10.96 -13.62 23.21
C VAL A 164 -9.69 -13.28 22.46
N THR A 165 -9.37 -12.00 22.33
CA THR A 165 -8.10 -11.57 21.73
C THR A 165 -7.15 -11.03 22.78
N ILE A 166 -5.87 -11.34 22.64
CA ILE A 166 -4.83 -10.84 23.54
C ILE A 166 -4.12 -9.67 22.86
N MET A 167 -4.08 -8.52 23.53
CA MET A 167 -3.51 -7.27 23.01
C MET A 167 -2.64 -6.57 24.06
N GLY A 168 -1.76 -5.67 23.61
CA GLY A 168 -0.82 -4.98 24.49
C GLY A 168 0.47 -4.59 23.75
N HIS A 169 1.36 -3.87 24.45
CA HIS A 169 2.64 -3.43 23.89
C HIS A 169 3.60 -4.59 23.61
N VAL A 170 4.59 -4.36 22.74
CA VAL A 170 5.71 -5.28 22.49
C VAL A 170 6.39 -5.60 23.83
N ASP A 171 6.93 -6.81 24.00
CA ASP A 171 7.60 -7.26 25.22
C ASP A 171 6.80 -7.29 26.53
N HIS A 172 5.50 -6.94 26.54
CA HIS A 172 4.62 -7.14 27.70
C HIS A 172 4.31 -8.62 28.01
N GLY A 173 4.88 -9.56 27.25
CA GLY A 173 4.75 -11.01 27.48
C GLY A 173 3.47 -11.63 26.92
N LYS A 174 2.87 -11.04 25.88
CA LYS A 174 1.71 -11.61 25.17
C LYS A 174 2.00 -13.00 24.60
N THR A 175 3.10 -13.13 23.84
CA THR A 175 3.50 -14.41 23.23
C THR A 175 3.84 -15.44 24.29
N THR A 176 4.46 -15.03 25.40
CA THR A 176 4.71 -15.91 26.56
C THR A 176 3.41 -16.40 27.20
N LEU A 177 2.42 -15.52 27.35
CA LEU A 177 1.09 -15.87 27.86
C LEU A 177 0.40 -16.88 26.94
N LEU A 178 0.46 -16.63 25.63
CA LEU A 178 -0.10 -17.51 24.61
C LEU A 178 0.59 -18.88 24.57
N ASP A 179 1.92 -18.91 24.71
CA ASP A 179 2.70 -20.15 24.79
C ASP A 179 2.31 -21.00 26.00
N TYR A 180 2.15 -20.37 27.16
CA TYR A 180 1.67 -21.03 28.37
C TYR A 180 0.28 -21.63 28.13
N LEU A 181 -0.65 -20.85 27.59
CA LEU A 181 -2.01 -21.29 27.29
C LEU A 181 -2.06 -22.44 26.26
N ARG A 182 -1.15 -22.45 25.28
CA ARG A 182 -1.08 -23.49 24.24
C ARG A 182 -0.35 -24.76 24.70
N ASN A 183 0.30 -24.77 25.86
CA ASN A 183 1.31 -25.77 26.23
C ASN A 183 2.36 -25.97 25.11
N SER A 184 2.76 -24.88 24.45
CA SER A 184 3.69 -24.89 23.32
C SER A 184 4.83 -23.88 23.53
N GLN A 185 5.93 -24.00 22.78
CA GLN A 185 7.04 -23.04 22.81
C GLN A 185 7.20 -22.34 21.45
N ILE A 186 6.19 -21.60 21.02
CA ILE A 186 6.19 -20.91 19.73
C ILE A 186 7.11 -19.67 19.79
N ALA A 187 7.19 -18.97 20.92
CA ALA A 187 8.04 -17.78 21.07
C ALA A 187 9.54 -18.06 20.80
N LYS A 188 10.02 -19.29 21.05
CA LYS A 188 11.41 -19.69 20.77
C LYS A 188 11.64 -20.07 19.31
N GLY A 189 10.58 -20.48 18.60
CA GLY A 189 10.65 -20.94 17.20
C GLY A 189 10.33 -19.85 16.17
N GLU A 190 9.64 -18.78 16.56
CA GLU A 190 9.31 -17.67 15.65
C GLU A 190 10.55 -16.82 15.31
N PHE A 191 10.70 -16.51 14.02
CA PHE A 191 11.79 -15.66 13.53
C PHE A 191 11.73 -14.27 14.19
N GLY A 192 12.79 -13.92 14.90
CA GLY A 192 12.89 -12.65 15.64
C GLY A 192 12.20 -12.64 17.00
N GLY A 193 11.67 -13.77 17.48
CA GLY A 193 11.02 -13.87 18.80
C GLY A 193 9.70 -13.09 18.91
N ILE A 194 9.07 -12.77 17.78
CA ILE A 194 7.83 -11.99 17.71
C ILE A 194 6.74 -12.70 16.92
N THR A 195 5.50 -12.58 17.39
CA THR A 195 4.31 -12.97 16.64
C THR A 195 4.13 -12.04 15.45
N GLN A 196 4.14 -12.59 14.22
CA GLN A 196 3.92 -11.83 12.98
C GLN A 196 2.63 -12.25 12.24
N LYS A 197 2.00 -13.36 12.64
CA LYS A 197 0.80 -13.90 12.01
C LYS A 197 -0.35 -13.88 13.00
N ILE A 198 -1.55 -13.56 12.51
CA ILE A 198 -2.76 -13.74 13.32
C ILE A 198 -3.10 -15.23 13.34
N GLY A 199 -3.25 -15.79 14.55
CA GLY A 199 -3.55 -17.20 14.75
C GLY A 199 -4.72 -17.35 15.69
N ALA A 200 -5.55 -18.37 15.48
CA ALA A 200 -6.63 -18.68 16.40
C ALA A 200 -6.50 -20.13 16.87
N PHE A 201 -6.68 -20.35 18.16
CA PHE A 201 -6.53 -21.65 18.81
C PHE A 201 -7.50 -21.76 19.97
N HIS A 202 -7.67 -22.95 20.53
CA HIS A 202 -8.54 -23.14 21.67
C HIS A 202 -7.81 -23.75 22.86
N VAL A 203 -8.27 -23.35 24.04
CA VAL A 203 -7.84 -23.89 25.33
C VAL A 203 -9.05 -24.52 25.99
N LEU A 204 -8.85 -25.68 26.58
CA LEU A 204 -9.84 -26.31 27.45
C LEU A 204 -9.46 -25.96 28.89
N THR A 205 -10.41 -25.42 29.65
CA THR A 205 -10.24 -25.20 31.08
C THR A 205 -10.24 -26.53 31.83
N PRO A 206 -9.78 -26.57 33.09
CA PRO A 206 -9.83 -27.79 33.91
C PRO A 206 -11.24 -28.40 34.01
N GLU A 207 -12.27 -27.56 33.91
CA GLU A 207 -13.68 -27.95 33.95
C GLU A 207 -14.23 -28.44 32.58
N GLY A 208 -13.38 -28.46 31.56
CA GLY A 208 -13.72 -28.90 30.21
C GLY A 208 -14.42 -27.85 29.35
N GLN A 209 -14.55 -26.61 29.83
CA GLN A 209 -15.09 -25.51 29.03
C GLN A 209 -14.04 -25.00 28.04
N ARG A 210 -14.48 -24.58 26.85
CA ARG A 210 -13.60 -24.12 25.78
C ARG A 210 -13.53 -22.60 25.75
N ILE A 211 -12.34 -22.07 25.53
CA ILE A 211 -12.09 -20.65 25.24
C ILE A 211 -11.29 -20.59 23.93
N THR A 212 -11.74 -19.75 22.98
CA THR A 212 -11.03 -19.54 21.72
C THR A 212 -10.24 -18.26 21.81
N PHE A 213 -8.93 -18.35 21.59
CA PHE A 213 -8.02 -17.21 21.62
C PHE A 213 -7.62 -16.79 20.21
N ILE A 214 -7.67 -15.49 19.95
CA ILE A 214 -7.07 -14.84 18.79
C ILE A 214 -5.76 -14.17 19.23
N ASP A 215 -4.69 -14.59 18.59
CA ASP A 215 -3.35 -14.07 18.76
C ASP A 215 -3.12 -12.94 17.77
N THR A 216 -3.01 -11.71 18.26
CA THR A 216 -2.74 -10.54 17.41
C THR A 216 -1.33 -10.01 17.64
N PRO A 217 -0.60 -9.67 16.56
CA PRO A 217 0.74 -9.11 16.69
C PRO A 217 0.73 -7.73 17.38
N GLY A 218 1.70 -7.52 18.27
CA GLY A 218 1.76 -6.33 19.14
C GLY A 218 2.45 -5.10 18.56
N HIS A 219 3.09 -5.21 17.39
CA HIS A 219 3.86 -4.09 16.84
C HIS A 219 2.97 -3.07 16.12
N GLU A 220 3.36 -1.79 16.13
CA GLU A 220 2.61 -0.69 15.52
C GLU A 220 2.23 -0.97 14.06
N ALA A 221 3.15 -1.60 13.31
CA ALA A 221 2.95 -1.96 11.91
C ALA A 221 1.67 -2.77 11.65
N PHE A 222 1.22 -3.57 12.62
CA PHE A 222 0.05 -4.45 12.48
C PHE A 222 -1.25 -3.88 13.06
N SER A 223 -1.43 -2.55 13.03
CA SER A 223 -2.66 -1.90 13.49
C SER A 223 -3.92 -2.49 12.87
N ASN A 224 -3.91 -2.81 11.58
CA ASN A 224 -5.06 -3.40 10.88
C ASN A 224 -5.43 -4.78 11.42
N MET A 225 -4.43 -5.60 11.80
CA MET A 225 -4.69 -6.91 12.40
C MET A 225 -5.29 -6.77 13.81
N ARG A 226 -4.90 -5.75 14.58
CA ARG A 226 -5.53 -5.46 15.88
C ARG A 226 -6.99 -5.04 15.71
N VAL A 227 -7.29 -4.14 14.78
CA VAL A 227 -8.68 -3.74 14.48
C VAL A 227 -9.53 -4.96 14.12
N ARG A 228 -9.01 -5.84 13.26
CA ARG A 228 -9.70 -7.09 12.91
C ARG A 228 -9.92 -8.01 14.10
N GLY A 229 -8.88 -8.21 14.92
CA GLY A 229 -8.97 -9.02 16.13
C GLY A 229 -10.09 -8.50 17.03
N ALA A 230 -10.08 -7.20 17.36
CA ALA A 230 -11.11 -6.58 18.19
C ALA A 230 -12.52 -6.78 17.63
N ASN A 231 -12.72 -6.60 16.33
CA ASN A 231 -14.04 -6.75 15.70
C ASN A 231 -14.54 -8.21 15.64
N SER A 232 -13.63 -9.17 15.77
CA SER A 232 -13.94 -10.60 15.66
C SER A 232 -14.08 -11.29 17.02
N THR A 233 -13.94 -10.54 18.12
CA THR A 233 -13.90 -11.07 19.49
C THR A 233 -14.98 -10.49 20.38
N ASP A 234 -15.38 -11.28 21.36
CA ASP A 234 -16.29 -10.86 22.43
C ASP A 234 -15.56 -9.99 23.46
N MET A 235 -14.27 -10.30 23.69
CA MET A 235 -13.46 -9.67 24.75
C MET A 235 -12.00 -9.48 24.33
N ILE A 236 -11.40 -8.39 24.82
CA ILE A 236 -9.97 -8.10 24.71
C ILE A 236 -9.30 -8.29 26.08
N ILE A 237 -8.27 -9.14 26.14
CA ILE A 237 -7.34 -9.19 27.27
C ILE A 237 -6.22 -8.18 27.01
N LEU A 238 -6.21 -7.09 27.78
CA LEU A 238 -5.17 -6.07 27.74
C LEU A 238 -4.01 -6.48 28.65
N VAL A 239 -2.90 -6.91 28.06
CA VAL A 239 -1.69 -7.32 28.77
C VAL A 239 -0.78 -6.12 28.98
N VAL A 240 -0.52 -5.80 30.25
CA VAL A 240 0.35 -4.68 30.67
C VAL A 240 1.47 -5.19 31.55
N SER A 241 2.72 -4.81 31.25
CA SER A 241 3.88 -5.19 32.06
C SER A 241 3.86 -4.45 33.40
N ALA A 242 4.02 -5.17 34.51
CA ALA A 242 4.15 -4.61 35.86
C ALA A 242 5.42 -3.76 36.04
N ILE A 243 6.37 -3.83 35.11
CA ILE A 243 7.64 -3.10 35.13
C ILE A 243 7.58 -1.87 34.24
N GLU A 244 7.16 -2.06 32.98
CA GLU A 244 7.16 -1.01 31.96
C GLU A 244 5.92 -0.10 32.06
N GLY A 245 4.82 -0.61 32.60
CA GLY A 245 3.56 0.11 32.73
C GLY A 245 2.90 0.43 31.40
N ILE A 246 2.22 1.57 31.33
CA ILE A 246 1.48 1.98 30.13
C ILE A 246 2.42 2.48 29.05
N GLN A 247 2.21 1.97 27.84
CA GLN A 247 2.91 2.39 26.63
C GLN A 247 1.91 2.93 25.57
N PRO A 248 2.36 3.67 24.54
CA PRO A 248 1.46 4.23 23.51
C PRO A 248 0.52 3.21 22.86
N GLN A 249 1.01 2.01 22.57
CA GLN A 249 0.21 0.90 22.01
C GLN A 249 -0.85 0.40 22.99
N THR A 250 -0.63 0.54 24.30
CA THR A 250 -1.64 0.22 25.33
C THR A 250 -2.83 1.16 25.19
N LEU A 251 -2.56 2.46 25.04
CA LEU A 251 -3.60 3.48 24.84
C LEU A 251 -4.33 3.30 23.50
N GLU A 252 -3.63 2.88 22.45
CA GLU A 252 -4.23 2.55 21.16
C GLU A 252 -5.24 1.40 21.27
N VAL A 253 -4.89 0.34 22.00
CA VAL A 253 -5.79 -0.80 22.26
C VAL A 253 -7.00 -0.37 23.07
N ILE A 254 -6.82 0.46 24.11
CA ILE A 254 -7.93 1.00 24.89
C ILE A 254 -8.88 1.82 24.02
N LYS A 255 -8.32 2.70 23.17
CA LYS A 255 -9.11 3.48 22.21
C LYS A 255 -9.88 2.57 21.25
N LEU A 256 -9.23 1.53 20.73
CA LEU A 256 -9.85 0.57 19.82
C LEU A 256 -11.01 -0.18 20.48
N ALA A 257 -10.84 -0.62 21.73
CA ALA A 257 -11.87 -1.31 22.49
C ALA A 257 -13.08 -0.40 22.74
N HIS A 258 -12.87 0.86 23.15
CA HIS A 258 -13.96 1.83 23.32
C HIS A 258 -14.68 2.17 22.01
N GLN A 259 -13.93 2.32 20.91
CA GLN A 259 -14.52 2.64 19.60
C GLN A 259 -15.42 1.52 19.07
N ASN A 260 -15.07 0.26 19.34
CA ASN A 260 -15.81 -0.91 18.89
C ASN A 260 -16.73 -1.50 19.97
N GLN A 261 -16.81 -0.87 21.14
CA GLN A 261 -17.63 -1.32 22.28
C GLN A 261 -17.32 -2.77 22.72
N VAL A 262 -16.05 -3.16 22.65
CA VAL A 262 -15.61 -4.51 23.04
C VAL A 262 -15.26 -4.53 24.52
N HIS A 263 -15.66 -5.60 25.23
CA HIS A 263 -15.38 -5.75 26.65
C HIS A 263 -13.87 -5.93 26.90
N ILE A 264 -13.34 -5.30 27.96
CA ILE A 264 -11.90 -5.34 28.29
C ILE A 264 -11.70 -6.06 29.62
N LEU A 265 -10.74 -6.98 29.65
CA LEU A 265 -10.17 -7.55 30.87
C LEU A 265 -8.70 -7.17 30.95
N VAL A 266 -8.23 -6.70 32.10
CA VAL A 266 -6.83 -6.28 32.26
C VAL A 266 -6.00 -7.38 32.92
N ALA A 267 -4.91 -7.77 32.28
CA ALA A 267 -3.93 -8.72 32.81
C ALA A 267 -2.58 -8.01 33.04
N ILE A 268 -2.23 -7.79 34.30
CA ILE A 268 -0.94 -7.20 34.68
C ILE A 268 0.09 -8.33 34.79
N ASN A 269 1.04 -8.37 33.85
CA ASN A 269 2.00 -9.45 33.69
C ASN A 269 3.39 -9.12 34.28
N LYS A 270 4.26 -10.13 34.37
CA LYS A 270 5.64 -10.03 34.93
C LYS A 270 5.69 -9.70 36.42
N ILE A 271 4.72 -10.17 37.22
CA ILE A 271 4.72 -9.97 38.69
C ILE A 271 5.85 -10.72 39.40
N ASP A 272 6.44 -11.71 38.75
CA ASP A 272 7.58 -12.48 39.24
C ASP A 272 8.91 -11.71 39.20
N VAL A 273 8.98 -10.64 38.41
CA VAL A 273 10.23 -9.92 38.20
C VAL A 273 10.50 -8.95 39.36
N PRO A 274 11.73 -8.93 39.92
CA PRO A 274 12.09 -7.99 40.97
C PRO A 274 11.88 -6.54 40.52
N GLY A 275 11.10 -5.79 41.29
CA GLY A 275 10.76 -4.40 40.96
C GLY A 275 9.43 -4.21 40.22
N ALA A 276 8.67 -5.28 39.99
CA ALA A 276 7.28 -5.19 39.52
C ALA A 276 6.40 -4.35 40.46
N ARG A 277 5.56 -3.48 39.89
CA ARG A 277 4.68 -2.55 40.62
C ARG A 277 3.26 -2.58 40.05
N PRO A 278 2.48 -3.66 40.27
CA PRO A 278 1.13 -3.77 39.72
C PRO A 278 0.21 -2.62 40.14
N ASP A 279 0.23 -2.23 41.42
CA ASP A 279 -0.59 -1.13 41.94
C ASP A 279 -0.35 0.22 41.23
N LEU A 280 0.87 0.45 40.75
CA LEU A 280 1.23 1.67 40.03
C LEU A 280 0.64 1.63 38.62
N VAL A 281 0.67 0.47 37.97
CA VAL A 281 0.08 0.26 36.64
C VAL A 281 -1.44 0.45 36.70
N GLU A 282 -2.11 -0.06 37.74
CA GLU A 282 -3.55 0.15 37.93
C GLU A 282 -3.90 1.64 38.06
N LYS A 283 -3.14 2.40 38.85
CA LYS A 283 -3.33 3.86 38.97
C LYS A 283 -3.12 4.55 37.63
N GLN A 284 -2.09 4.18 36.88
CA GLN A 284 -1.85 4.72 35.54
C GLN A 284 -3.00 4.39 34.58
N LEU A 285 -3.58 3.19 34.65
CA LEU A 285 -4.67 2.76 33.75
C LEU A 285 -5.95 3.52 34.05
N LYS A 286 -6.21 3.81 35.33
CA LYS A 286 -7.30 4.69 35.74
C LYS A 286 -7.08 6.13 35.27
N GLU A 287 -5.90 6.70 35.51
CA GLU A 287 -5.63 8.12 35.24
C GLU A 287 -5.43 8.43 33.75
N GLN A 288 -4.59 7.66 33.07
CA GLN A 288 -4.20 7.88 31.68
C GLN A 288 -5.03 7.05 30.70
N GLY A 289 -5.28 5.79 31.05
CA GLY A 289 -6.11 4.89 30.24
C GLY A 289 -7.61 5.20 30.34
N LYS A 290 -8.03 5.95 31.36
CA LYS A 290 -9.45 6.26 31.66
C LYS A 290 -10.31 4.99 31.76
N LEU A 291 -9.72 3.93 32.32
CA LEU A 291 -10.41 2.67 32.58
C LEU A 291 -10.99 2.66 33.99
N ASP A 292 -12.26 2.29 34.10
CA ASP A 292 -12.94 2.09 35.38
C ASP A 292 -12.62 0.68 35.92
N LEU A 293 -11.48 0.55 36.58
CA LEU A 293 -10.99 -0.75 37.10
C LEU A 293 -11.70 -1.18 38.40
N GLU A 294 -11.91 -2.49 38.55
CA GLU A 294 -12.54 -3.12 39.72
C GLU A 294 -11.90 -2.75 41.08
N PRO A 295 -10.55 -2.72 41.24
CA PRO A 295 -9.93 -2.32 42.52
C PRO A 295 -10.28 -0.89 42.97
N PHE A 296 -10.81 -0.06 42.05
CA PHE A 296 -11.25 1.30 42.32
C PHE A 296 -12.76 1.49 42.26
N GLY A 297 -13.54 0.40 42.30
CA GLY A 297 -15.01 0.41 42.24
C GLY A 297 -15.60 0.50 40.83
N GLY A 298 -14.79 0.25 39.80
CA GLY A 298 -15.25 0.14 38.42
C GLY A 298 -15.72 -1.27 38.05
N ASN A 299 -15.96 -1.49 36.75
CA ASN A 299 -16.49 -2.73 36.20
C ASN A 299 -15.49 -3.52 35.33
N ILE A 300 -14.28 -3.01 35.15
CA ILE A 300 -13.23 -3.68 34.36
C ILE A 300 -12.42 -4.56 35.30
N PRO A 301 -12.49 -5.90 35.17
CA PRO A 301 -11.78 -6.79 36.06
C PRO A 301 -10.28 -6.77 35.79
N VAL A 302 -9.49 -6.93 36.86
CA VAL A 302 -8.03 -6.87 36.82
C VAL A 302 -7.46 -8.13 37.46
N VAL A 303 -6.56 -8.80 36.76
CA VAL A 303 -5.82 -9.96 37.28
C VAL A 303 -4.31 -9.75 37.17
N HIS A 304 -3.61 -10.10 38.25
CA HIS A 304 -2.15 -10.05 38.32
C HIS A 304 -1.61 -11.43 37.98
N ILE A 305 -0.77 -11.54 36.95
CA ILE A 305 -0.29 -12.84 36.44
C ILE A 305 1.23 -12.87 36.26
N SER A 306 1.80 -14.07 36.30
CA SER A 306 3.11 -14.35 35.75
C SER A 306 2.96 -15.38 34.63
N ALA A 307 3.02 -14.92 33.38
CA ALA A 307 2.98 -15.82 32.22
C ALA A 307 4.16 -16.81 32.19
N LEU A 308 5.30 -16.44 32.79
CA LEU A 308 6.49 -17.30 32.83
C LEU A 308 6.35 -18.42 33.88
N ASN A 309 5.89 -18.08 35.08
CA ASN A 309 5.77 -19.04 36.18
C ASN A 309 4.39 -19.72 36.25
N GLY A 310 3.42 -19.29 35.43
CA GLY A 310 2.05 -19.78 35.46
C GLY A 310 1.20 -19.24 36.62
N THR A 311 1.69 -18.24 37.36
CA THR A 311 0.97 -17.68 38.52
C THR A 311 -0.33 -17.02 38.10
N ASN A 312 -1.44 -17.40 38.75
CA ASN A 312 -2.81 -16.88 38.53
C ASN A 312 -3.37 -17.07 37.11
N MET A 313 -2.82 -18.03 36.34
CA MET A 313 -3.34 -18.33 35.01
C MET A 313 -4.70 -19.01 35.06
N ASP A 314 -4.95 -19.88 36.04
CA ASP A 314 -6.27 -20.49 36.24
C ASP A 314 -7.32 -19.43 36.60
N LEU A 315 -6.96 -18.49 37.49
CA LEU A 315 -7.81 -17.35 37.83
C LEU A 315 -8.15 -16.48 36.62
N LEU A 316 -7.19 -16.23 35.71
CA LEU A 316 -7.45 -15.53 34.46
C LEU A 316 -8.48 -16.27 33.60
N LEU A 317 -8.38 -17.60 33.50
CA LEU A 317 -9.34 -18.41 32.72
C LEU A 317 -10.74 -18.42 33.35
N GLU A 318 -10.83 -18.58 34.67
CA GLU A 318 -12.08 -18.50 35.42
C GLU A 318 -12.76 -17.14 35.25
N LEU A 319 -11.98 -16.05 35.31
CA LEU A 319 -12.50 -14.70 35.13
C LEU A 319 -13.05 -14.46 33.71
N ILE A 320 -12.35 -14.98 32.68
CA ILE A 320 -12.84 -14.91 31.29
C ILE A 320 -14.19 -15.63 31.15
N LEU A 321 -14.33 -16.81 31.77
CA LEU A 321 -15.57 -17.58 31.73
C LEU A 321 -16.69 -16.86 32.47
N PHE A 322 -16.40 -16.32 33.66
CA PHE A 322 -17.35 -15.55 34.45
C PHE A 322 -17.88 -14.33 33.67
N GLU A 323 -16.99 -13.55 33.07
CA GLU A 323 -17.41 -12.42 32.23
C GLU A 323 -18.23 -12.87 31.01
N SER A 324 -17.90 -14.02 30.41
CA SER A 324 -18.68 -14.57 29.30
C SER A 324 -20.10 -14.98 29.70
N GLU A 325 -20.30 -15.40 30.95
CA GLU A 325 -21.61 -15.69 31.52
C GLU A 325 -22.42 -14.40 31.76
N LEU A 326 -21.77 -13.35 32.29
CA LEU A 326 -22.39 -12.03 32.46
C LEU A 326 -22.80 -11.40 31.12
N MET A 327 -22.04 -11.64 30.07
CA MET A 327 -22.36 -11.21 28.70
C MET A 327 -23.49 -12.03 28.05
N GLU A 328 -23.94 -13.12 28.69
CA GLU A 328 -24.95 -14.05 28.19
C GLU A 328 -24.67 -14.57 26.76
N LEU A 329 -23.44 -14.96 26.46
CA LEU A 329 -23.05 -15.44 25.13
C LEU A 329 -23.82 -16.73 24.75
N LYS A 330 -24.87 -16.57 23.95
CA LYS A 330 -25.76 -17.65 23.50
C LYS A 330 -25.88 -17.61 21.98
N GLU A 331 -25.86 -18.78 21.35
CA GLU A 331 -26.08 -18.89 19.91
C GLU A 331 -26.85 -20.13 19.50
N ASP A 332 -27.44 -20.09 18.31
CA ASP A 332 -28.11 -21.22 17.69
C ASP A 332 -27.11 -22.14 16.96
N TYR A 333 -27.04 -23.39 17.41
CA TYR A 333 -26.16 -24.41 16.87
C TYR A 333 -26.75 -25.13 15.65
N ASP A 334 -28.07 -25.07 15.44
CA ASP A 334 -28.73 -25.82 14.36
C ASP A 334 -28.80 -25.02 13.04
N SER A 335 -28.65 -23.70 13.12
CA SER A 335 -28.64 -22.82 11.96
C SER A 335 -27.41 -22.99 11.06
N LEU A 336 -27.52 -22.50 9.83
CA LEU A 336 -26.41 -22.41 8.88
C LEU A 336 -25.33 -21.45 9.38
N ALA A 337 -24.08 -21.86 9.20
CA ALA A 337 -22.94 -21.12 9.70
C ALA A 337 -22.83 -19.69 9.17
N GLU A 338 -22.47 -18.78 10.08
CA GLU A 338 -21.98 -17.44 9.81
C GLU A 338 -20.62 -17.31 10.47
N GLY A 339 -19.71 -16.58 9.84
CA GLY A 339 -18.38 -16.40 10.40
C GLY A 339 -17.61 -15.29 9.75
N VAL A 340 -16.37 -15.11 10.21
CA VAL A 340 -15.44 -14.11 9.70
C VAL A 340 -14.12 -14.75 9.35
N VAL A 341 -13.53 -14.34 8.22
CA VAL A 341 -12.18 -14.74 7.82
C VAL A 341 -11.17 -14.00 8.70
N ILE A 342 -10.33 -14.74 9.40
CA ILE A 342 -9.23 -14.18 10.19
C ILE A 342 -8.00 -13.99 9.32
N GLU A 343 -7.63 -15.02 8.56
CA GLU A 343 -6.44 -15.02 7.72
C GLU A 343 -6.60 -15.94 6.52
N SER A 344 -5.98 -15.58 5.40
CA SER A 344 -6.00 -16.37 4.17
C SER A 344 -4.58 -16.63 3.72
N ARG A 345 -4.30 -17.89 3.36
CA ARG A 345 -2.96 -18.32 2.94
C ARG A 345 -3.00 -19.27 1.76
N ARG A 346 -1.87 -19.36 1.09
CA ARG A 346 -1.63 -20.40 0.06
C ARG A 346 -0.60 -21.37 0.58
N ASP A 347 -0.96 -22.65 0.68
CA ASP A 347 0.00 -23.69 0.97
C ASP A 347 0.95 -23.85 -0.22
N VAL A 348 2.25 -23.85 0.06
CA VAL A 348 3.32 -23.88 -0.95
C VAL A 348 3.49 -25.28 -1.51
N ASP A 349 3.36 -26.30 -0.67
CA ASP A 349 3.67 -27.69 -1.03
C ASP A 349 2.56 -28.29 -1.92
N ASN A 350 1.31 -27.94 -1.64
CA ASN A 350 0.13 -28.55 -2.26
C ASN A 350 -0.64 -27.62 -3.22
N ASP A 351 -0.15 -26.38 -3.38
CA ASP A 351 -0.85 -25.27 -4.05
C ASP A 351 -2.30 -25.04 -3.55
N GLU A 352 -2.61 -25.51 -2.34
CA GLU A 352 -3.95 -25.48 -1.78
C GLU A 352 -4.21 -24.11 -1.14
N LYS A 353 -5.31 -23.47 -1.56
CA LYS A 353 -5.80 -22.23 -0.95
C LYS A 353 -6.62 -22.56 0.29
N SER A 354 -6.25 -21.95 1.40
CA SER A 354 -6.91 -22.11 2.68
C SER A 354 -7.18 -20.77 3.33
N CYS A 355 -8.22 -20.72 4.16
CA CYS A 355 -8.43 -19.60 5.05
C CYS A 355 -8.85 -20.10 6.43
N THR A 356 -8.43 -19.38 7.45
CA THR A 356 -8.84 -19.57 8.84
C THR A 356 -10.07 -18.71 9.08
N ILE A 357 -11.15 -19.35 9.53
CA ILE A 357 -12.41 -18.70 9.85
C ILE A 357 -12.73 -18.89 11.33
N ILE A 358 -13.42 -17.91 11.91
CA ILE A 358 -14.11 -18.09 13.20
C ILE A 358 -15.59 -18.20 12.90
N VAL A 359 -16.18 -19.33 13.27
CA VAL A 359 -17.63 -19.53 13.19
C VAL A 359 -18.27 -18.71 14.31
N GLN A 360 -19.08 -17.72 13.97
CA GLN A 360 -19.77 -16.86 14.93
C GLN A 360 -21.14 -17.40 15.29
N LYS A 361 -21.89 -17.91 14.30
CA LYS A 361 -23.24 -18.47 14.48
C LYS A 361 -23.40 -19.75 13.68
N GLY A 362 -24.33 -20.61 14.08
CA GLY A 362 -24.63 -21.85 13.36
C GLY A 362 -23.49 -22.86 13.36
N THR A 363 -23.71 -23.97 12.64
CA THR A 363 -22.72 -25.03 12.51
C THR A 363 -22.27 -25.16 11.05
N LEU A 364 -20.96 -25.09 10.82
CA LEU A 364 -20.37 -25.29 9.50
C LEU A 364 -20.04 -26.77 9.30
N LYS A 365 -20.44 -27.37 8.18
CA LYS A 365 -20.19 -28.78 7.88
C LYS A 365 -19.35 -28.94 6.62
N VAL A 366 -18.58 -30.04 6.56
CA VAL A 366 -17.88 -30.42 5.33
C VAL A 366 -18.91 -30.69 4.23
N GLY A 367 -18.70 -30.07 3.07
CA GLY A 367 -19.62 -30.14 1.94
C GLY A 367 -20.60 -28.97 1.84
N ASP A 368 -20.67 -28.09 2.84
CA ASP A 368 -21.51 -26.90 2.77
C ASP A 368 -21.06 -25.96 1.64
N HIS A 369 -22.03 -25.26 1.06
CA HIS A 369 -21.78 -24.20 0.10
C HIS A 369 -21.69 -22.88 0.86
N ILE A 370 -20.58 -22.17 0.70
CA ILE A 370 -20.33 -20.92 1.40
C ILE A 370 -20.08 -19.78 0.42
N ILE A 371 -20.50 -18.58 0.81
CA ILE A 371 -20.05 -17.32 0.23
C ILE A 371 -18.99 -16.76 1.18
N ILE A 372 -17.88 -16.30 0.61
CA ILE A 372 -16.83 -15.60 1.32
C ILE A 372 -16.45 -14.35 0.52
N GLY A 373 -16.70 -13.17 1.06
CA GLY A 373 -16.48 -11.92 0.33
C GLY A 373 -17.23 -11.92 -1.00
N ASN A 374 -16.54 -11.70 -2.12
CA ASN A 374 -17.16 -11.70 -3.45
C ASN A 374 -17.22 -13.09 -4.09
N ASN A 375 -16.63 -14.10 -3.45
CA ASN A 375 -16.45 -15.43 -3.99
C ASN A 375 -17.37 -16.46 -3.31
N TYR A 376 -17.54 -17.61 -3.95
CA TYR A 376 -18.22 -18.75 -3.36
C TYR A 376 -17.44 -20.04 -3.58
N CYS A 377 -17.58 -20.97 -2.65
CA CYS A 377 -16.96 -22.28 -2.75
C CYS A 377 -17.77 -23.36 -2.03
N LYS A 378 -17.36 -24.62 -2.24
CA LYS A 378 -17.84 -25.77 -1.46
C LYS A 378 -16.73 -26.19 -0.51
N VAL A 379 -17.04 -26.30 0.78
CA VAL A 379 -16.08 -26.69 1.81
C VAL A 379 -15.62 -28.13 1.55
N ARG A 380 -14.34 -28.32 1.25
CA ARG A 380 -13.75 -29.65 1.01
C ARG A 380 -13.27 -30.31 2.29
N SER A 381 -12.63 -29.53 3.15
CA SER A 381 -12.14 -29.98 4.44
C SER A 381 -12.22 -28.87 5.47
N ILE A 382 -12.35 -29.27 6.73
CA ILE A 382 -12.30 -28.41 7.90
C ILE A 382 -11.23 -29.00 8.81
N LYS A 383 -10.26 -28.18 9.23
CA LYS A 383 -9.19 -28.55 10.16
C LYS A 383 -9.24 -27.66 11.39
N ASP A 384 -8.98 -28.22 12.57
CA ASP A 384 -8.76 -27.43 13.78
C ASP A 384 -7.35 -26.80 13.81
N ASP A 385 -7.06 -26.03 14.84
CA ASP A 385 -5.75 -25.42 15.11
C ASP A 385 -4.61 -26.44 15.29
N LYS A 386 -4.93 -27.68 15.66
CA LYS A 386 -4.00 -28.80 15.78
C LYS A 386 -3.89 -29.61 14.47
N LYS A 387 -4.50 -29.11 13.39
CA LYS A 387 -4.60 -29.75 12.06
C LYS A 387 -5.38 -31.07 12.03
N ASN A 388 -6.16 -31.38 13.06
CA ASN A 388 -7.06 -32.53 13.04
C ASN A 388 -8.25 -32.24 12.13
N MET A 389 -8.67 -33.26 11.38
CA MET A 389 -9.82 -33.16 10.47
C MET A 389 -11.13 -33.17 11.26
N LEU A 390 -11.96 -32.16 11.05
CA LEU A 390 -13.29 -32.03 11.64
C LEU A 390 -14.37 -32.30 10.59
N LYS A 391 -15.47 -32.93 11.01
CA LYS A 391 -16.68 -33.08 10.17
C LYS A 391 -17.57 -31.84 10.21
N GLN A 392 -17.57 -31.15 11.34
CA GLN A 392 -18.35 -29.95 11.58
C GLN A 392 -17.63 -29.03 12.57
N ALA A 393 -17.87 -27.73 12.45
CA ALA A 393 -17.36 -26.68 13.32
C ALA A 393 -18.53 -25.90 13.93
N PHE A 394 -18.53 -25.78 15.26
CA PHE A 394 -19.59 -25.13 16.03
C PHE A 394 -19.29 -23.64 16.24
N PRO A 395 -20.24 -22.83 16.75
CA PRO A 395 -19.98 -21.45 17.15
C PRO A 395 -18.74 -21.34 18.05
N SER A 396 -17.99 -20.26 17.85
CA SER A 396 -16.69 -19.95 18.45
C SER A 396 -15.53 -20.85 18.04
N TYR A 397 -15.72 -21.82 17.14
CA TYR A 397 -14.60 -22.61 16.62
C TYR A 397 -13.78 -21.77 15.63
N ALA A 398 -12.46 -21.75 15.85
CA ALA A 398 -11.49 -21.33 14.85
C ALA A 398 -11.09 -22.55 14.02
N VAL A 399 -11.36 -22.53 12.71
CA VAL A 399 -11.07 -23.65 11.80
C VAL A 399 -10.47 -23.17 10.50
N GLU A 400 -9.55 -23.97 9.97
CA GLU A 400 -9.00 -23.80 8.64
C GLU A 400 -9.88 -24.57 7.64
N ILE A 401 -10.34 -23.88 6.60
CA ILE A 401 -11.16 -24.47 5.55
C ILE A 401 -10.43 -24.48 4.21
N THR A 402 -10.71 -25.52 3.41
CA THR A 402 -10.19 -25.64 2.04
C THR A 402 -11.29 -25.85 1.01
N GLY A 403 -10.95 -25.74 -0.28
CA GLY A 403 -11.90 -25.75 -1.40
C GLY A 403 -12.16 -24.38 -2.01
N ILE A 404 -11.42 -23.38 -1.55
CA ILE A 404 -11.51 -21.98 -1.96
C ILE A 404 -10.91 -21.82 -3.37
N LYS A 405 -11.63 -21.13 -4.26
CA LYS A 405 -11.14 -20.84 -5.62
C LYS A 405 -10.17 -19.66 -5.64
N GLU A 406 -10.48 -18.61 -4.90
CA GLU A 406 -9.70 -17.37 -4.79
C GLU A 406 -9.58 -16.97 -3.33
N LEU A 407 -8.40 -16.51 -2.91
CA LEU A 407 -8.16 -16.19 -1.52
C LEU A 407 -9.03 -15.01 -1.09
N PRO A 408 -9.89 -15.19 -0.07
CA PRO A 408 -10.68 -14.09 0.46
C PRO A 408 -9.81 -13.12 1.24
N GLN A 409 -10.32 -11.91 1.43
CA GLN A 409 -9.64 -10.90 2.22
C GLN A 409 -9.78 -11.21 3.71
N SER A 410 -8.76 -10.88 4.50
CA SER A 410 -8.87 -10.96 5.96
C SER A 410 -9.92 -9.96 6.45
N GLY A 411 -10.91 -10.45 7.19
CA GLY A 411 -12.10 -9.70 7.63
C GLY A 411 -13.34 -9.93 6.76
N ASP A 412 -13.25 -10.68 5.66
CA ASP A 412 -14.42 -11.03 4.85
C ASP A 412 -15.43 -11.85 5.67
N VAL A 413 -16.71 -11.55 5.47
CA VAL A 413 -17.81 -12.30 6.09
C VAL A 413 -18.06 -13.60 5.32
N VAL A 414 -18.37 -14.66 6.08
CA VAL A 414 -18.67 -16.00 5.59
C VAL A 414 -20.12 -16.33 5.88
N PHE A 415 -20.87 -16.75 4.85
CA PHE A 415 -22.24 -17.25 4.99
C PHE A 415 -22.36 -18.65 4.37
N ALA A 416 -22.81 -19.63 5.15
CA ALA A 416 -23.22 -20.93 4.65
C ALA A 416 -24.63 -20.88 4.08
N LEU A 417 -24.82 -21.57 2.96
CA LEU A 417 -26.05 -21.59 2.16
C LEU A 417 -26.47 -23.01 1.81
N GLU A 418 -27.77 -23.17 1.61
CA GLU A 418 -28.39 -24.45 1.27
C GLU A 418 -28.01 -24.97 -0.14
N SER A 419 -27.62 -24.08 -1.05
CA SER A 419 -27.44 -24.43 -2.47
C SER A 419 -26.35 -23.60 -3.14
N GLU A 420 -25.56 -24.26 -3.99
CA GLU A 420 -24.56 -23.63 -4.85
C GLU A 420 -25.15 -22.56 -5.77
N ASN A 421 -26.35 -22.78 -6.30
CA ASN A 421 -27.00 -21.82 -7.20
C ASN A 421 -27.26 -20.48 -6.51
N LYS A 422 -27.71 -20.51 -5.25
CA LYS A 422 -27.89 -19.29 -4.44
C LYS A 422 -26.55 -18.58 -4.24
N ALA A 423 -25.51 -19.34 -3.88
CA ALA A 423 -24.17 -18.81 -3.67
C ALA A 423 -23.61 -18.09 -4.90
N LYS A 424 -23.77 -18.73 -6.06
CA LYS A 424 -23.35 -18.19 -7.36
C LYS A 424 -24.07 -16.89 -7.72
N VAL A 425 -25.39 -16.83 -7.54
CA VAL A 425 -26.20 -15.63 -7.85
C VAL A 425 -25.76 -14.46 -6.98
N ILE A 426 -25.59 -14.65 -5.68
CA ILE A 426 -25.17 -13.59 -4.76
C ILE A 426 -23.76 -13.11 -5.09
N SER A 427 -22.81 -14.04 -5.32
CA SER A 427 -21.43 -13.70 -5.69
C SER A 427 -21.36 -12.86 -6.97
N GLN A 428 -22.09 -13.25 -8.02
CA GLN A 428 -22.15 -12.48 -9.27
C GLN A 428 -22.70 -11.06 -9.06
N ARG A 429 -23.68 -10.90 -8.17
CA ARG A 429 -24.24 -9.58 -7.84
C ARG A 429 -23.28 -8.74 -7.00
N ARG A 430 -22.55 -9.33 -6.04
CA ARG A 430 -21.51 -8.63 -5.28
C ARG A 430 -20.43 -8.08 -6.20
N ILE A 431 -19.94 -8.91 -7.14
CA ILE A 431 -18.96 -8.49 -8.15
C ILE A 431 -19.51 -7.34 -9.00
N LYS A 432 -20.73 -7.47 -9.54
CA LYS A 432 -21.33 -6.42 -10.36
C LYS A 432 -21.51 -5.11 -9.59
N ASN A 433 -21.97 -5.17 -8.34
CA ASN A 433 -22.12 -3.98 -7.49
C ASN A 433 -20.75 -3.32 -7.24
N GLU A 434 -19.69 -4.11 -7.04
CA GLU A 434 -18.34 -3.60 -6.85
C GLU A 434 -17.77 -2.97 -8.14
N GLU A 435 -18.00 -3.59 -9.30
CA GLU A 435 -17.65 -3.02 -10.62
C GLU A 435 -18.37 -1.69 -10.89
N GLU A 436 -19.66 -1.60 -10.56
CA GLU A 436 -20.43 -0.36 -10.66
C GLU A 436 -19.90 0.73 -9.72
N LEU A 437 -19.57 0.36 -8.48
CA LEU A 437 -18.99 1.28 -7.49
C LEU A 437 -17.63 1.81 -7.95
N ASN A 438 -16.74 0.90 -8.38
CA ASN A 438 -15.42 1.26 -8.90
C ASN A 438 -15.54 2.14 -10.14
N SER A 439 -16.50 1.87 -11.03
CA SER A 439 -16.75 2.71 -12.21
C SER A 439 -17.22 4.11 -11.84
N GLN A 440 -18.07 4.24 -10.81
CA GLN A 440 -18.54 5.54 -10.30
C GLN A 440 -17.41 6.32 -9.61
N GLU A 441 -16.59 5.66 -8.81
CA GLU A 441 -15.40 6.25 -8.19
C GLU A 441 -14.40 6.70 -9.25
N GLU A 442 -14.15 5.88 -10.27
CA GLU A 442 -13.31 6.26 -11.41
C GLU A 442 -13.86 7.47 -12.15
N GLN A 443 -15.18 7.54 -12.37
CA GLN A 443 -15.83 8.71 -12.99
C GLN A 443 -15.76 9.95 -12.10
N PHE A 444 -15.85 9.80 -10.78
CA PHE A 444 -15.72 10.89 -9.81
C PHE A 444 -14.29 11.43 -9.77
N ILE A 445 -13.28 10.55 -9.70
CA ILE A 445 -11.86 10.89 -9.76
C ILE A 445 -11.52 11.57 -11.09
N GLN A 446 -12.10 11.09 -12.21
CA GLN A 446 -11.99 11.73 -13.53
C GLN A 446 -12.78 13.05 -13.64
N GLY A 447 -13.77 13.28 -12.79
CA GLY A 447 -14.52 14.53 -12.72
C GLY A 447 -13.74 15.65 -12.03
N SER A 448 -12.80 15.30 -11.14
CA SER A 448 -11.94 16.24 -10.41
C SER A 448 -10.61 16.55 -11.11
N GLY A 449 -10.23 15.78 -12.12
CA GLY A 449 -9.04 16.01 -12.93
C GLY A 449 -9.34 15.81 -14.42
N SER A 450 -9.13 16.85 -15.22
CA SER A 450 -9.22 16.92 -16.68
C SER A 450 -9.35 15.58 -17.43
N LYS A 451 -10.48 15.44 -18.14
CA LYS A 451 -10.80 14.42 -19.14
C LYS A 451 -9.57 13.93 -19.93
N LEU A 452 -9.29 12.62 -19.84
CA LEU A 452 -9.16 11.74 -21.00
C LEU A 452 -9.24 10.26 -20.59
N LYS A 453 -9.94 9.50 -21.42
CA LYS A 453 -10.35 8.11 -21.20
C LYS A 453 -9.25 7.16 -21.65
N PHE A 454 -8.79 6.31 -20.75
CA PHE A 454 -8.27 4.99 -21.11
C PHE A 454 -9.39 3.99 -20.88
N GLU A 455 -9.74 3.21 -21.91
CA GLU A 455 -10.86 2.26 -21.86
C GLU A 455 -10.56 1.02 -20.99
N ASN A 456 -9.32 0.80 -20.56
CA ASN A 456 -8.96 -0.32 -19.68
C ASN A 456 -8.06 0.09 -18.50
N VAL A 457 -8.41 -0.38 -17.30
CA VAL A 457 -7.63 -0.24 -16.05
C VAL A 457 -6.19 -0.76 -16.21
N ARG A 458 -6.01 -1.80 -17.03
CA ARG A 458 -4.71 -2.42 -17.31
C ARG A 458 -3.82 -1.53 -18.18
N GLU A 459 -4.41 -0.70 -19.04
CA GLU A 459 -3.67 0.26 -19.87
C GLU A 459 -3.31 1.52 -19.08
N LYS A 460 -4.21 2.00 -18.20
CA LYS A 460 -3.87 3.06 -17.21
C LYS A 460 -2.68 2.66 -16.35
N ARG A 461 -2.64 1.43 -15.84
CA ARG A 461 -1.53 0.95 -14.99
C ARG A 461 -0.22 0.78 -15.76
N LYS A 462 -0.27 0.32 -17.01
CA LYS A 462 0.90 0.26 -17.91
C LYS A 462 1.43 1.64 -18.33
N PHE A 463 0.57 2.64 -18.26
CA PHE A 463 0.86 4.02 -18.67
C PHE A 463 1.64 4.79 -17.58
N PHE A 464 1.35 4.55 -16.30
CA PHE A 464 2.05 5.19 -15.16
C PHE A 464 3.36 4.49 -14.73
N SER A 465 3.78 3.42 -15.42
CA SER A 465 4.78 2.47 -14.92
C SER A 465 6.13 2.50 -15.67
N GLY A 466 6.49 3.63 -16.29
CA GLY A 466 7.90 3.94 -16.54
C GLY A 466 8.53 3.55 -17.89
N ASN A 467 7.77 3.37 -18.97
CA ASN A 467 8.36 3.35 -20.32
C ASN A 467 7.85 4.52 -21.16
N ARG A 468 8.57 5.64 -21.05
CA ARG A 468 8.35 6.88 -21.83
C ARG A 468 8.41 6.61 -23.32
N GLU A 469 9.36 5.79 -23.77
CA GLU A 469 9.63 5.50 -25.18
C GLU A 469 8.50 4.73 -25.88
N ILE A 470 7.91 3.73 -25.21
CA ILE A 470 6.78 2.95 -25.76
C ILE A 470 5.52 3.82 -25.84
N THR A 471 5.38 4.75 -24.91
CA THR A 471 4.25 5.68 -24.83
C THR A 471 4.37 6.77 -25.89
N GLU A 472 5.55 7.36 -26.05
CA GLU A 472 5.89 8.29 -27.14
C GLU A 472 5.73 7.61 -28.50
N ALA A 473 6.18 6.36 -28.68
CA ALA A 473 6.03 5.62 -29.93
C ALA A 473 4.56 5.38 -30.31
N LYS A 474 3.72 4.93 -29.37
CA LYS A 474 2.28 4.74 -29.62
C LYS A 474 1.55 6.06 -29.86
N TYR A 475 1.94 7.11 -29.16
CA TYR A 475 1.39 8.45 -29.36
C TYR A 475 1.75 9.01 -30.74
N ASN A 476 3.03 8.91 -31.12
CA ASN A 476 3.53 9.31 -32.43
C ASN A 476 2.82 8.53 -33.55
N GLU A 477 2.49 7.25 -33.33
CA GLU A 477 1.70 6.44 -34.27
C GLU A 477 0.26 6.97 -34.43
N VAL A 478 -0.40 7.34 -33.33
CA VAL A 478 -1.74 7.94 -33.36
C VAL A 478 -1.72 9.32 -34.02
N GLU A 479 -0.70 10.15 -33.74
CA GLU A 479 -0.50 11.45 -34.36
C GLU A 479 -0.32 11.33 -35.87
N ALA A 480 0.54 10.40 -36.32
CA ALA A 480 0.78 10.12 -37.73
C ALA A 480 -0.51 9.71 -38.46
N ARG A 481 -1.33 8.83 -37.85
CA ARG A 481 -2.61 8.40 -38.43
C ARG A 481 -3.62 9.54 -38.57
N ILE A 482 -3.68 10.48 -37.61
CA ILE A 482 -4.57 11.64 -37.69
C ILE A 482 -4.10 12.58 -38.80
N LEU A 483 -2.79 12.83 -38.90
CA LEU A 483 -2.21 13.67 -39.95
C LEU A 483 -2.42 13.09 -41.35
N ASP A 484 -2.28 11.77 -41.52
CA ASP A 484 -2.54 11.10 -42.80
C ASP A 484 -4.02 11.19 -43.21
N LYS A 485 -4.95 11.04 -42.25
CA LYS A 485 -6.38 11.26 -42.50
C LYS A 485 -6.71 12.69 -42.90
N ILE A 486 -6.05 13.67 -42.29
CA ILE A 486 -6.23 15.09 -42.66
C ILE A 486 -5.76 15.31 -44.10
N LYS A 487 -4.58 14.80 -44.48
CA LYS A 487 -4.08 14.90 -45.86
C LYS A 487 -5.02 14.25 -46.87
N GLN A 488 -5.50 13.04 -46.58
CA GLN A 488 -6.45 12.33 -47.45
C GLN A 488 -7.75 13.11 -47.65
N LEU A 489 -8.24 13.81 -46.61
CA LEU A 489 -9.44 14.64 -46.71
C LEU A 489 -9.19 15.97 -47.42
N GLU A 490 -7.96 16.51 -47.36
CA GLU A 490 -7.54 17.74 -48.06
C GLU A 490 -7.30 17.49 -49.57
N GLU A 491 -7.01 16.25 -49.99
CA GLU A 491 -6.80 15.86 -51.40
C GLU A 491 -8.09 15.52 -52.18
N ILE A 492 -9.26 15.55 -51.54
CA ILE A 492 -10.53 15.22 -52.20
C ILE A 492 -11.00 16.40 -53.07
N ASP A 493 -11.06 16.20 -54.39
CA ASP A 493 -11.64 17.15 -55.34
C ASP A 493 -13.17 17.27 -55.16
N PHE A 494 -13.66 18.51 -55.01
CA PHE A 494 -15.04 18.82 -54.62
C PHE A 494 -16.03 18.81 -55.80
N LYS A 495 -17.24 18.31 -55.58
CA LYS A 495 -18.35 18.33 -56.57
C LYS A 495 -19.51 19.27 -56.18
N SER A 496 -19.64 19.65 -54.91
CA SER A 496 -20.70 20.54 -54.39
C SER A 496 -20.26 21.37 -53.17
N GLU A 497 -20.85 22.55 -52.94
CA GLU A 497 -20.54 23.41 -51.78
C GLU A 497 -20.90 22.77 -50.43
N THR A 498 -21.94 21.94 -50.38
CA THR A 498 -22.34 21.22 -49.15
C THR A 498 -21.31 20.17 -48.72
N GLU A 499 -20.72 19.44 -49.67
CA GLU A 499 -19.67 18.46 -49.37
C GLU A 499 -18.38 19.15 -48.90
N MET A 500 -18.07 20.33 -49.45
CA MET A 500 -16.92 21.12 -49.01
C MET A 500 -17.07 21.52 -47.53
N ASN A 501 -18.25 21.98 -47.11
CA ASN A 501 -18.51 22.39 -45.73
C ASN A 501 -18.45 21.20 -44.75
N ASP A 502 -18.99 20.04 -45.11
CA ASP A 502 -18.96 18.84 -44.26
C ASP A 502 -17.54 18.28 -44.08
N ILE A 503 -16.73 18.30 -45.14
CA ILE A 503 -15.33 17.88 -45.09
C ILE A 503 -14.50 18.88 -44.28
N GLN A 504 -14.72 20.19 -44.46
CA GLN A 504 -14.06 21.22 -43.67
C GLN A 504 -14.39 21.10 -42.17
N GLN A 505 -15.64 20.82 -41.81
CA GLN A 505 -16.01 20.56 -40.41
C GLN A 505 -15.31 19.31 -39.84
N LYS A 506 -15.18 18.25 -40.64
CA LYS A 506 -14.44 17.04 -40.23
C LYS A 506 -12.94 17.32 -40.04
N ILE A 507 -12.32 18.08 -40.95
CA ILE A 507 -10.92 18.50 -40.83
C ILE A 507 -10.72 19.35 -39.59
N GLN A 508 -11.62 20.30 -39.32
CA GLN A 508 -11.55 21.16 -38.14
C GLN A 508 -11.67 20.36 -36.84
N LYS A 509 -12.55 19.36 -36.81
CA LYS A 509 -12.68 18.44 -35.67
C LYS A 509 -11.41 17.61 -35.45
N LEU A 510 -10.84 17.04 -36.52
CA LEU A 510 -9.58 16.29 -36.44
C LEU A 510 -8.40 17.15 -35.99
N LYS A 511 -8.34 18.43 -36.40
CA LYS A 511 -7.32 19.40 -35.95
C LYS A 511 -7.49 19.74 -34.46
N GLN A 512 -8.73 19.84 -33.97
CA GLN A 512 -9.01 20.00 -32.54
C GLN A 512 -8.59 18.77 -31.72
N ASP A 513 -8.91 17.56 -32.20
CA ASP A 513 -8.51 16.31 -31.56
C ASP A 513 -6.97 16.19 -31.48
N LEU A 514 -6.26 16.57 -32.55
CA LEU A 514 -4.79 16.63 -32.59
C LEU A 514 -4.23 17.59 -31.54
N GLN A 515 -4.82 18.78 -31.39
CA GLN A 515 -4.37 19.79 -30.44
C GLN A 515 -4.65 19.38 -28.98
N GLN A 516 -5.80 18.76 -28.71
CA GLN A 516 -6.12 18.20 -27.40
C GLN A 516 -5.16 17.07 -27.01
N ASN A 517 -4.84 16.19 -27.96
CA ASN A 517 -3.87 15.12 -27.75
C ASN A 517 -2.45 15.66 -27.44
N LYS A 518 -2.01 16.72 -28.13
CA LYS A 518 -0.72 17.38 -27.85
C LYS A 518 -0.69 18.00 -26.46
N GLN A 519 -1.77 18.67 -26.08
CA GLN A 519 -1.88 19.30 -24.77
C GLN A 519 -1.97 18.26 -23.65
N TYR A 520 -2.62 17.12 -23.91
CA TYR A 520 -2.65 15.98 -22.99
C TYR A 520 -1.25 15.41 -22.77
N MET A 521 -0.47 15.17 -23.83
CA MET A 521 0.92 14.72 -23.68
C MET A 521 1.81 15.75 -23.00
N ALA A 522 1.65 17.04 -23.31
CA ALA A 522 2.38 18.09 -22.62
C ALA A 522 2.08 18.14 -21.11
N ASN A 523 0.83 17.86 -20.71
CA ASN A 523 0.43 17.77 -19.30
C ASN A 523 0.85 16.46 -18.63
N LEU A 524 1.02 15.38 -19.39
CA LEU A 524 1.47 14.08 -18.90
C LEU A 524 3.00 13.98 -18.78
N VAL A 525 3.72 14.66 -19.67
CA VAL A 525 5.18 14.78 -19.70
C VAL A 525 5.64 15.97 -18.85
N GLY A 526 4.72 16.88 -18.49
CA GLY A 526 4.96 18.04 -17.64
C GLY A 526 5.20 17.67 -16.18
N ASP A 527 6.40 18.02 -15.70
CA ASP A 527 6.84 18.05 -14.29
C ASP A 527 6.71 16.75 -13.48
N VAL A 528 7.03 15.60 -14.07
CA VAL A 528 7.57 14.47 -13.30
C VAL A 528 9.05 14.37 -13.62
N LYS A 529 9.90 14.68 -12.64
CA LYS A 529 11.35 14.42 -12.73
C LYS A 529 11.55 12.93 -13.04
N VAL A 530 11.84 12.64 -14.31
CA VAL A 530 12.28 11.33 -14.76
C VAL A 530 13.58 11.04 -14.03
N GLY A 531 13.56 10.03 -13.16
CA GLY A 531 14.77 9.61 -12.43
C GLY A 531 14.59 9.35 -10.93
N ASN A 532 13.41 9.55 -10.31
CA ASN A 532 13.27 9.30 -8.85
C ASN A 532 12.11 8.37 -8.46
N SER A 533 11.73 7.42 -9.32
CA SER A 533 10.65 6.47 -9.02
C SER A 533 11.14 5.03 -8.88
N ILE A 534 10.80 4.38 -7.77
CA ILE A 534 11.14 2.97 -7.50
C ILE A 534 9.87 2.13 -7.63
N ASN A 535 9.90 1.18 -8.56
CA ASN A 535 8.80 0.25 -8.81
C ASN A 535 9.01 -1.03 -7.99
N LEU A 536 7.98 -1.46 -7.26
CA LEU A 536 8.01 -2.62 -6.38
C LEU A 536 6.89 -3.61 -6.72
N ILE A 537 7.23 -4.89 -6.69
CA ILE A 537 6.28 -6.00 -6.65
C ILE A 537 6.36 -6.64 -5.28
N ILE A 538 5.22 -6.75 -4.59
CA ILE A 538 5.15 -7.28 -3.21
C ILE A 538 4.57 -8.68 -3.22
N LYS A 539 5.25 -9.58 -2.51
CA LYS A 539 4.80 -10.96 -2.27
C LYS A 539 4.76 -11.26 -0.78
N ALA A 540 3.77 -12.01 -0.33
CA ALA A 540 3.73 -12.49 1.04
C ALA A 540 3.03 -13.85 1.10
N ASN A 541 3.36 -14.66 2.10
CA ASN A 541 2.73 -15.97 2.28
C ASN A 541 1.27 -15.90 2.75
N ASP A 542 0.93 -14.83 3.48
CA ASP A 542 -0.39 -14.63 4.09
C ASP A 542 -0.93 -13.22 3.75
N PHE A 543 -2.25 -13.08 3.72
CA PHE A 543 -2.92 -11.85 3.29
C PHE A 543 -2.69 -10.67 4.24
N GLY A 544 -2.75 -10.91 5.55
CA GLY A 544 -2.53 -9.89 6.56
C GLY A 544 -1.11 -9.32 6.49
N THR A 545 -0.10 -10.16 6.24
CA THR A 545 1.29 -9.72 6.05
C THR A 545 1.42 -8.83 4.82
N LYS A 546 0.80 -9.21 3.70
CA LYS A 546 0.77 -8.39 2.47
C LYS A 546 0.19 -6.99 2.75
N GLU A 547 -0.97 -6.92 3.42
CA GLU A 547 -1.60 -5.63 3.75
C GLU A 547 -0.73 -4.78 4.66
N THR A 548 -0.12 -5.40 5.67
CA THR A 548 0.78 -4.67 6.57
C THR A 548 1.95 -4.09 5.80
N LEU A 549 2.59 -4.87 4.92
CA LEU A 549 3.67 -4.38 4.06
C LEU A 549 3.23 -3.20 3.19
N VAL A 550 2.09 -3.33 2.51
CA VAL A 550 1.53 -2.26 1.68
C VAL A 550 1.28 -1.00 2.53
N SER A 551 0.66 -1.14 3.70
CA SER A 551 0.41 -0.02 4.63
C SER A 551 1.71 0.65 5.09
N GLN A 552 2.74 -0.13 5.42
CA GLN A 552 4.04 0.41 5.83
C GLN A 552 4.75 1.12 4.69
N ILE A 553 4.67 0.60 3.46
CA ILE A 553 5.23 1.25 2.27
C ILE A 553 4.52 2.57 1.99
N ILE A 554 3.18 2.62 2.12
CA ILE A 554 2.41 3.85 1.96
C ILE A 554 2.82 4.87 3.04
N LYS A 555 2.98 4.44 4.29
CA LYS A 555 3.49 5.31 5.38
C LYS A 555 4.91 5.80 5.08
N ALA A 556 5.80 4.95 4.58
CA ALA A 556 7.15 5.31 4.20
C ALA A 556 7.16 6.33 3.05
N LYS A 557 6.28 6.15 2.05
CA LYS A 557 6.10 7.12 0.96
C LYS A 557 5.75 8.52 1.46
N LEU A 558 4.99 8.64 2.55
CA LEU A 558 4.67 9.95 3.15
C LEU A 558 5.86 10.60 3.88
N ALA A 559 6.90 9.83 4.20
CA ALA A 559 8.06 10.31 4.94
C ALA A 559 9.18 10.86 4.04
N TYR A 560 9.23 10.45 2.76
CA TYR A 560 10.25 10.86 1.80
C TYR A 560 9.57 11.52 0.59
N GLU A 561 9.63 12.85 0.50
CA GLU A 561 8.97 13.62 -0.56
C GLU A 561 9.70 13.53 -1.92
N ASP A 562 10.99 13.21 -1.92
CA ASP A 562 11.82 13.28 -3.13
C ASP A 562 11.75 12.03 -4.01
N ILE A 563 11.37 10.85 -3.46
CA ILE A 563 11.37 9.56 -4.18
C ILE A 563 9.97 8.97 -4.25
N GLN A 564 9.52 8.70 -5.48
CA GLN A 564 8.21 8.14 -5.75
C GLN A 564 8.24 6.61 -5.69
N LEU A 565 7.72 6.03 -4.60
CA LEU A 565 7.46 4.59 -4.53
C LEU A 565 6.14 4.21 -5.24
N ASN A 566 6.23 3.24 -6.14
CA ASN A 566 5.11 2.68 -6.89
C ASN A 566 5.00 1.18 -6.63
N ILE A 567 3.85 0.73 -6.13
CA ILE A 567 3.53 -0.69 -5.99
C ILE A 567 2.83 -1.14 -7.27
N ILE A 568 3.51 -1.93 -8.10
CA ILE A 568 2.97 -2.45 -9.37
C ILE A 568 1.93 -3.52 -9.09
N SER A 569 2.27 -4.47 -8.21
CA SER A 569 1.38 -5.53 -7.78
C SER A 569 1.72 -5.97 -6.36
N ALA A 570 0.71 -6.39 -5.62
CA ALA A 570 0.85 -6.96 -4.29
C ALA A 570 -0.05 -8.20 -4.19
N THR A 571 0.55 -9.38 -4.07
CA THR A 571 -0.19 -10.65 -4.12
C THR A 571 0.27 -11.64 -3.04
N VAL A 572 -0.59 -12.59 -2.72
CA VAL A 572 -0.30 -13.66 -1.75
C VAL A 572 0.20 -14.91 -2.48
N GLY A 573 1.25 -15.53 -1.97
CA GLY A 573 1.90 -16.72 -2.51
C GLY A 573 3.31 -16.46 -3.04
N GLN A 574 3.90 -17.51 -3.61
CA GLN A 574 5.27 -17.48 -4.13
C GLN A 574 5.40 -16.64 -5.41
N VAL A 575 6.66 -16.36 -5.79
CA VAL A 575 6.99 -15.66 -7.05
C VAL A 575 6.75 -16.60 -8.22
N THR A 576 6.03 -16.12 -9.23
CA THR A 576 5.69 -16.83 -10.45
C THR A 576 6.38 -16.21 -11.67
N GLU A 577 6.38 -16.92 -12.80
CA GLU A 577 6.89 -16.38 -14.06
C GLU A 577 6.14 -15.12 -14.55
N ALA A 578 4.87 -14.96 -14.18
CA ALA A 578 4.12 -13.74 -14.47
C ALA A 578 4.69 -12.54 -13.71
N ASP A 579 5.09 -12.73 -12.45
CA ASP A 579 5.69 -11.67 -11.65
C ASP A 579 7.07 -11.26 -12.17
N ILE A 580 7.86 -12.23 -12.65
CA ILE A 580 9.15 -11.96 -13.32
C ILE A 580 8.94 -11.13 -14.59
N ARG A 581 7.93 -11.47 -15.41
CA ARG A 581 7.61 -10.70 -16.62
C ARG A 581 7.16 -9.29 -16.29
N ASP A 582 6.31 -9.12 -15.27
CA ASP A 582 5.89 -7.80 -14.81
C ASP A 582 7.09 -7.01 -14.24
N ALA A 583 7.97 -7.67 -13.48
CA ALA A 583 9.19 -7.06 -12.94
C ALA A 583 10.11 -6.54 -14.06
N GLU A 584 10.34 -7.33 -15.11
CA GLU A 584 11.11 -6.91 -16.28
C GLU A 584 10.45 -5.74 -17.01
N LEU A 585 9.14 -5.84 -17.27
CA LEU A 585 8.40 -4.83 -18.03
C LEU A 585 8.38 -3.46 -17.35
N PHE A 586 8.34 -3.46 -16.02
CA PHE A 586 8.22 -2.25 -15.21
C PHE A 586 9.51 -1.87 -14.48
N ASN A 587 10.64 -2.52 -14.78
CA ASN A 587 11.89 -2.37 -14.04
C ASN A 587 11.66 -2.39 -12.51
N ALA A 588 10.88 -3.36 -12.05
CA ALA A 588 10.43 -3.44 -10.67
C ALA A 588 11.27 -4.44 -9.85
N LYS A 589 11.60 -4.06 -8.61
CA LYS A 589 12.22 -4.96 -7.64
C LYS A 589 11.14 -5.82 -6.98
N ILE A 590 11.37 -7.12 -6.84
CA ILE A 590 10.45 -8.03 -6.14
C ILE A 590 10.88 -8.12 -4.69
N LEU A 591 10.02 -7.65 -3.78
CA LEU A 591 10.22 -7.77 -2.34
C LEU A 591 9.15 -8.67 -1.75
N GLY A 592 9.52 -9.48 -0.77
CA GLY A 592 8.48 -10.03 0.07
C GLY A 592 8.90 -10.91 1.21
N MET A 593 7.90 -11.49 1.85
CA MET A 593 8.08 -12.17 3.13
C MET A 593 8.00 -13.67 3.01
N ASP A 594 9.07 -14.34 3.46
CA ASP A 594 9.19 -15.79 3.56
C ASP A 594 8.93 -16.51 2.22
N ILE A 595 9.37 -15.89 1.12
CA ILE A 595 9.28 -16.43 -0.24
C ILE A 595 10.39 -17.44 -0.47
N GLN A 596 10.02 -18.56 -1.10
CA GLN A 596 10.90 -19.56 -1.68
C GLN A 596 10.76 -19.55 -3.21
N LEU A 597 11.88 -19.50 -3.93
CA LEU A 597 11.91 -19.55 -5.38
C LEU A 597 11.97 -21.00 -5.86
N SER A 598 11.13 -21.35 -6.83
CA SER A 598 11.30 -22.61 -7.56
C SER A 598 12.55 -22.53 -8.44
N LYS A 599 13.12 -23.69 -8.81
CA LYS A 599 14.34 -23.75 -9.63
C LYS A 599 14.20 -23.01 -10.97
N ASP A 600 13.03 -23.12 -11.60
CA ASP A 600 12.75 -22.49 -12.89
C ASP A 600 12.69 -20.96 -12.77
N VAL A 601 12.01 -20.47 -11.73
CA VAL A 601 11.91 -19.04 -11.39
C VAL A 601 13.28 -18.47 -11.04
N GLU A 602 14.10 -19.21 -10.29
CA GLU A 602 15.46 -18.78 -9.94
C GLU A 602 16.37 -18.62 -11.18
N GLN A 603 16.25 -19.52 -12.17
CA GLN A 603 16.98 -19.40 -13.43
C GLN A 603 16.54 -18.16 -14.22
N LEU A 604 15.23 -17.90 -14.31
CA LEU A 604 14.69 -16.73 -14.99
C LEU A 604 15.11 -15.41 -14.32
N VAL A 605 15.12 -15.38 -12.99
CA VAL A 605 15.61 -14.22 -12.21
C VAL A 605 17.07 -13.92 -12.55
N LYS A 606 17.93 -14.95 -12.60
CA LYS A 606 19.36 -14.79 -12.96
C LYS A 606 19.54 -14.34 -14.41
N GLN A 607 18.79 -14.91 -15.34
CA GLN A 607 18.87 -14.57 -16.77
C GLN A 607 18.47 -13.12 -17.04
N LYS A 608 17.38 -12.66 -16.41
CA LYS A 608 16.81 -11.33 -16.61
C LYS A 608 17.37 -10.27 -15.66
N LYS A 609 18.31 -10.65 -14.78
CA LYS A 609 18.93 -9.77 -13.78
C LYS A 609 17.91 -9.03 -12.90
N ILE A 610 16.79 -9.67 -12.55
CA ILE A 610 15.77 -9.07 -11.69
C ILE A 610 16.18 -9.18 -10.22
N VAL A 611 16.01 -8.10 -9.46
CA VAL A 611 16.30 -8.10 -8.02
C VAL A 611 15.10 -8.71 -7.27
N VAL A 612 15.35 -9.84 -6.59
CA VAL A 612 14.37 -10.48 -5.70
C VAL A 612 14.95 -10.56 -4.29
N LYS A 613 14.29 -9.93 -3.32
CA LYS A 613 14.66 -10.00 -1.91
C LYS A 613 13.52 -10.59 -1.08
N SER A 614 13.88 -11.53 -0.21
CA SER A 614 12.95 -12.22 0.68
C SER A 614 13.43 -12.17 2.11
N HIS A 615 12.56 -11.79 3.04
CA HIS A 615 12.89 -11.68 4.46
C HIS A 615 11.87 -12.44 5.31
N LYS A 616 12.31 -13.00 6.45
CA LYS A 616 11.41 -13.67 7.40
C LYS A 616 10.85 -12.74 8.48
N ILE A 617 11.46 -11.57 8.64
CA ILE A 617 11.08 -10.56 9.65
C ILE A 617 10.69 -9.28 8.93
N ILE A 618 9.50 -8.78 9.22
CA ILE A 618 8.95 -7.61 8.52
C ILE A 618 9.84 -6.36 8.60
N TYR A 619 10.53 -6.12 9.72
CA TYR A 619 11.39 -4.93 9.89
C TYR A 619 12.59 -4.94 8.96
N THR A 620 13.23 -6.10 8.79
CA THR A 620 14.37 -6.20 7.87
C THR A 620 13.96 -5.85 6.45
N LEU A 621 12.72 -6.17 6.05
CA LEU A 621 12.18 -5.79 4.76
C LEU A 621 11.84 -4.29 4.68
N ILE A 622 11.27 -3.73 5.76
CA ILE A 622 10.98 -2.29 5.85
C ILE A 622 12.27 -1.46 5.81
N ASP A 623 13.32 -1.93 6.49
CA ASP A 623 14.62 -1.25 6.52
C ASP A 623 15.31 -1.35 5.16
N ASP A 624 15.17 -2.47 4.45
CA ASP A 624 15.59 -2.59 3.06
C ASP A 624 14.83 -1.63 2.13
N ILE A 625 13.53 -1.41 2.35
CA ILE A 625 12.75 -0.41 1.61
C ILE A 625 13.27 1.00 1.90
N LYS A 626 13.50 1.35 3.18
CA LYS A 626 14.08 2.65 3.54
C LYS A 626 15.45 2.84 2.92
N LEU A 627 16.28 1.81 2.92
CA LEU A 627 17.60 1.86 2.27
C LEU A 627 17.48 2.10 0.77
N LEU A 628 16.52 1.44 0.09
CA LEU A 628 16.22 1.71 -1.32
C LEU A 628 15.77 3.16 -1.53
N MET A 629 15.00 3.72 -0.60
CA MET A 629 14.60 5.13 -0.63
C MET A 629 15.75 6.08 -0.30
N GLU A 630 16.76 5.67 0.45
CA GLU A 630 17.94 6.51 0.73
C GLU A 630 18.91 6.49 -0.44
N GLN A 631 19.02 5.36 -1.13
CA GLN A 631 19.92 5.15 -2.27
C GLN A 631 19.39 5.75 -3.57
N GLY A 632 18.07 5.96 -3.68
CA GLY A 632 17.43 6.33 -4.94
C GLY A 632 17.35 5.16 -5.92
N PRO A 633 16.73 5.35 -7.10
CA PRO A 633 16.84 4.36 -8.16
C PRO A 633 18.32 4.20 -8.54
N GLU A 634 18.79 2.95 -8.63
CA GLU A 634 20.11 2.67 -9.18
C GLU A 634 20.12 3.18 -10.63
N GLU A 635 20.71 4.34 -10.85
CA GLU A 635 21.11 4.78 -12.17
C GLU A 635 22.15 3.77 -12.65
N ALA A 636 21.80 2.99 -13.68
CA ALA A 636 22.80 2.39 -14.54
C ALA A 636 23.43 3.51 -15.37
N GLU A 637 24.15 4.40 -14.72
CA GLU A 637 25.12 5.25 -15.40
C GLU A 637 26.32 4.35 -15.70
N GLU A 638 26.33 3.75 -16.90
CA GLU A 638 27.61 3.51 -17.55
C GLU A 638 28.18 4.92 -17.81
N GLU A 639 29.01 5.43 -16.89
CA GLU A 639 29.82 6.62 -17.14
C GLU A 639 30.69 6.30 -18.37
N GLU A 640 30.26 6.73 -19.57
CA GLU A 640 31.10 6.69 -20.77
C GLU A 640 32.37 7.48 -20.48
N LYS A 641 33.51 6.78 -20.37
CA LYS A 641 34.78 7.44 -20.08
C LYS A 641 35.37 7.93 -21.38
N GLU A 642 35.51 9.25 -21.50
CA GLU A 642 36.23 9.85 -22.61
C GLU A 642 37.74 9.65 -22.41
N VAL A 643 38.33 8.77 -23.22
CA VAL A 643 39.78 8.54 -23.21
C VAL A 643 40.41 9.38 -24.30
N GLU A 644 41.17 10.40 -23.92
CA GLU A 644 41.92 11.22 -24.88
C GLU A 644 43.01 10.39 -25.59
N ARG A 645 43.01 10.42 -26.91
CA ARG A 645 43.93 9.66 -27.78
C ARG A 645 44.99 10.54 -28.45
N GLY A 646 44.77 11.85 -28.53
CA GLY A 646 45.74 12.80 -29.06
C GLY A 646 45.26 14.23 -29.09
N GLN A 647 46.19 15.17 -29.19
CA GLN A 647 45.92 16.61 -29.25
C GLN A 647 46.73 17.24 -30.38
N ALA A 648 46.13 18.18 -31.10
CA ALA A 648 46.77 18.96 -32.16
C ALA A 648 46.38 20.44 -32.06
N VAL A 649 47.25 21.35 -32.48
CA VAL A 649 46.94 22.79 -32.50
C VAL A 649 46.82 23.27 -33.95
N ILE A 650 45.78 24.05 -34.22
CA ILE A 650 45.56 24.69 -35.52
C ILE A 650 46.57 25.82 -35.70
N GLN A 651 47.45 25.67 -36.68
CA GLN A 651 48.48 26.66 -37.01
C GLN A 651 48.06 27.60 -38.14
N SER A 652 47.21 27.12 -39.05
CA SER A 652 46.71 27.91 -40.17
C SER A 652 45.35 27.40 -40.61
N VAL A 653 44.50 28.29 -41.09
CA VAL A 653 43.20 27.93 -41.66
C VAL A 653 43.20 28.30 -43.15
N ILE A 654 43.08 27.29 -44.00
CA ILE A 654 43.15 27.46 -45.46
C ILE A 654 41.75 27.34 -46.04
N GLU A 655 41.28 28.38 -46.72
CA GLU A 655 40.03 28.35 -47.47
C GLU A 655 40.24 27.74 -48.87
N ILE A 656 39.53 26.66 -49.18
CA ILE A 656 39.57 26.00 -50.48
C ILE A 656 38.19 26.06 -51.14
N LYS A 657 38.14 26.46 -52.41
CA LYS A 657 36.91 26.40 -53.22
C LYS A 657 36.71 24.98 -53.73
N ALA A 658 35.76 24.25 -53.16
CA ALA A 658 35.41 22.90 -53.59
C ALA A 658 34.52 22.91 -54.85
N SER A 659 33.70 23.95 -55.07
CA SER A 659 32.88 24.16 -56.28
C SER A 659 32.47 25.64 -56.46
N LYS A 660 31.70 25.98 -57.53
CA LYS A 660 31.24 27.36 -57.82
C LYS A 660 30.43 28.03 -56.69
N SER A 661 29.92 27.26 -55.72
CA SER A 661 29.07 27.77 -54.63
C SER A 661 29.40 27.19 -53.24
N GLN A 662 30.51 26.46 -53.07
CA GLN A 662 30.85 25.86 -51.78
C GLN A 662 32.32 26.05 -51.43
N THR A 663 32.58 26.75 -50.33
CA THR A 663 33.88 26.94 -49.70
C THR A 663 34.05 25.93 -48.57
N GLN A 664 35.22 25.32 -48.49
CA GLN A 664 35.60 24.40 -47.41
C GLN A 664 36.82 24.98 -46.69
N PHE A 665 36.81 24.91 -45.37
CA PHE A 665 37.93 25.35 -44.54
C PHE A 665 38.74 24.12 -44.13
N VAL A 666 40.05 24.18 -44.38
CA VAL A 666 41.01 23.14 -43.99
C VAL A 666 41.81 23.67 -42.82
N ALA A 667 41.72 23.01 -41.68
CA ALA A 667 42.55 23.29 -40.53
C ALA A 667 43.93 22.64 -40.73
N GLY A 668 44.97 23.45 -40.91
CA GLY A 668 46.36 23.01 -40.91
C GLY A 668 46.83 22.88 -39.45
N CYS A 669 46.91 21.64 -38.97
CA CYS A 669 47.18 21.32 -37.57
C CYS A 669 48.55 20.68 -37.40
N LYS A 670 49.20 20.94 -36.26
CA LYS A 670 50.37 20.20 -35.80
C LYS A 670 50.01 19.33 -34.60
N VAL A 671 50.27 18.02 -34.69
CA VAL A 671 49.97 17.09 -33.60
C VAL A 671 50.98 17.27 -32.47
N LEU A 672 50.48 17.68 -31.30
CA LEU A 672 51.29 17.93 -30.10
C LEU A 672 51.56 16.66 -29.31
N SER A 673 50.55 15.79 -29.19
CA SER A 673 50.64 14.56 -28.41
C SER A 673 49.71 13.49 -28.97
N GLY A 674 50.11 12.21 -28.84
CA GLY A 674 49.28 11.08 -29.24
C GLY A 674 49.08 10.97 -30.75
N LYS A 675 47.88 10.59 -31.18
CA LYS A 675 47.56 10.36 -32.60
C LYS A 675 46.19 10.91 -33.02
N ILE A 676 46.14 11.43 -34.24
CA ILE A 676 44.92 11.88 -34.91
C ILE A 676 44.52 10.78 -35.88
N ASN A 677 43.37 10.13 -35.64
CA ASN A 677 42.84 9.05 -36.47
C ASN A 677 41.40 9.37 -36.90
N LYS A 678 41.03 9.07 -38.14
CA LYS A 678 39.66 9.30 -38.65
C LYS A 678 38.55 8.59 -37.86
N LYS A 679 38.87 7.54 -37.10
CA LYS A 679 37.91 6.77 -36.31
C LYS A 679 37.56 7.38 -34.95
N HIS A 680 38.34 8.36 -34.46
CA HIS A 680 38.08 9.01 -33.18
C HIS A 680 37.05 10.13 -33.33
N LEU A 681 36.46 10.55 -32.21
CA LEU A 681 35.67 11.78 -32.10
C LEU A 681 36.58 12.94 -31.67
N TYR A 682 36.18 14.15 -32.03
CA TYR A 682 36.98 15.35 -31.80
C TYR A 682 36.20 16.44 -31.11
N ARG A 683 36.88 17.19 -30.25
CA ARG A 683 36.39 18.46 -29.71
C ARG A 683 37.40 19.57 -29.99
N ILE A 684 36.88 20.77 -30.21
CA ILE A 684 37.68 21.97 -30.46
C ILE A 684 37.61 22.85 -29.21
N GLU A 685 38.77 23.24 -28.73
CA GLU A 685 38.94 24.07 -27.55
C GLU A 685 39.63 25.38 -27.92
N ARG A 686 39.06 26.50 -27.46
CA ARG A 686 39.62 27.85 -27.62
C ARG A 686 39.68 28.51 -26.26
N ASP A 687 40.86 28.97 -25.85
CA ASP A 687 41.10 29.57 -24.53
C ASP A 687 40.61 28.72 -23.34
N GLY A 688 40.57 27.40 -23.50
CA GLY A 688 40.12 26.44 -22.49
C GLY A 688 38.62 26.15 -22.46
N GLU A 689 37.83 26.77 -23.35
CA GLU A 689 36.40 26.47 -23.53
C GLU A 689 36.16 25.55 -24.74
N ILE A 690 35.24 24.59 -24.60
CA ILE A 690 34.85 23.70 -25.69
C ILE A 690 33.90 24.45 -26.63
N ILE A 691 34.36 24.71 -27.85
CA ILE A 691 33.60 25.41 -28.89
C ILE A 691 32.64 24.45 -29.58
N GLU A 692 33.08 23.22 -29.83
CA GLU A 692 32.28 22.18 -30.48
C GLU A 692 32.80 20.79 -30.10
N LYS A 693 31.91 19.80 -30.03
CA LYS A 693 32.20 18.43 -29.55
C LYS A 693 31.61 17.38 -30.50
N ASP A 694 32.07 16.13 -30.37
CA ASP A 694 31.63 14.97 -31.15
C ASP A 694 31.80 15.18 -32.68
N LEU A 695 32.86 15.89 -33.08
CA LEU A 695 33.19 16.13 -34.47
C LEU A 695 33.87 14.92 -35.12
N GLU A 696 33.48 14.62 -36.35
CA GLU A 696 34.08 13.58 -37.18
C GLU A 696 34.90 14.18 -38.32
N ILE A 697 36.03 13.55 -38.64
CA ILE A 697 36.89 14.00 -39.74
C ILE A 697 36.32 13.53 -41.07
N ALA A 698 35.96 14.48 -41.93
CA ALA A 698 35.58 14.25 -43.32
C ALA A 698 36.80 13.90 -44.20
N ASN A 699 37.92 14.61 -44.03
CA ASN A 699 39.16 14.30 -44.75
C ASN A 699 40.40 14.63 -43.90
N LEU A 700 41.39 13.76 -43.93
CA LEU A 700 42.68 13.89 -43.24
C LEU A 700 43.81 13.73 -44.24
N ARG A 701 44.66 14.75 -44.39
CA ARG A 701 45.77 14.75 -45.35
C ARG A 701 47.09 15.07 -44.70
N HIS A 702 48.13 14.34 -45.10
CA HIS A 702 49.52 14.69 -44.85
C HIS A 702 50.13 15.17 -46.17
N PHE A 703 50.46 16.45 -46.27
CA PHE A 703 50.81 17.09 -47.53
C PHE A 703 49.74 16.86 -48.62
N LYS A 704 50.06 16.12 -49.69
CA LYS A 704 49.15 15.84 -50.82
C LYS A 704 48.51 14.45 -50.77
N LYS A 705 48.78 13.65 -49.72
CA LYS A 705 48.26 12.28 -49.59
C LYS A 705 47.20 12.22 -48.50
N GLU A 706 46.10 11.57 -48.80
CA GLU A 706 45.08 11.23 -47.81
C GLU A 706 45.57 10.05 -46.96
N VAL A 707 45.38 10.16 -45.64
CA VAL A 707 45.87 9.18 -44.67
C VAL A 707 44.80 8.90 -43.62
N GLU A 708 44.86 7.73 -42.98
CA GLU A 708 43.91 7.35 -41.93
C GLU A 708 44.36 7.81 -40.54
N GLU A 709 45.67 7.94 -40.31
CA GLU A 709 46.26 8.28 -39.02
C GLU A 709 47.50 9.17 -39.18
N ILE A 710 47.66 10.14 -38.27
CA ILE A 710 48.84 11.00 -38.12
C ILE A 710 49.36 10.87 -36.69
N LYS A 711 50.69 10.71 -36.56
CA LYS A 711 51.38 10.61 -35.27
C LYS A 711 51.90 11.96 -34.80
N GLU A 712 52.19 12.04 -33.50
CA GLU A 712 52.83 13.16 -32.84
C GLU A 712 54.02 13.76 -33.61
N GLY A 713 54.11 15.09 -33.60
CA GLY A 713 55.19 15.86 -34.24
C GLY A 713 54.99 16.11 -35.74
N SER A 714 54.00 15.47 -36.37
CA SER A 714 53.69 15.65 -37.80
C SER A 714 52.61 16.71 -38.04
N GLU A 715 52.64 17.33 -39.22
CA GLU A 715 51.67 18.33 -39.66
C GLU A 715 50.60 17.70 -40.55
N CYS A 716 49.33 18.06 -40.35
CA CYS A 716 48.23 17.50 -41.13
C CYS A 716 47.18 18.55 -41.47
N GLY A 717 46.49 18.36 -42.59
CA GLY A 717 45.30 19.11 -42.94
C GLY A 717 44.05 18.31 -42.57
N ILE A 718 43.19 18.89 -41.74
CA ILE A 718 41.95 18.26 -41.28
C ILE A 718 40.75 19.03 -41.83
N ILE A 719 39.75 18.30 -42.34
CA ILE A 719 38.44 18.82 -42.69
C ILE A 719 37.42 18.06 -41.85
N PHE A 720 36.59 18.77 -41.09
CA PHE A 720 35.53 18.18 -40.28
C PHE A 720 34.19 18.17 -41.00
N PHE A 721 33.30 17.25 -40.63
CA PHE A 721 31.91 17.30 -41.09
C PHE A 721 31.19 18.49 -40.45
N ARG A 722 30.61 19.37 -41.28
CA ARG A 722 29.68 20.45 -40.88
C ARG A 722 30.25 21.49 -39.90
N PHE A 723 31.57 21.54 -39.69
CA PHE A 723 32.23 22.56 -38.88
C PHE A 723 33.30 23.30 -39.70
N ASN A 724 33.21 24.64 -39.71
CA ASN A 724 34.04 25.52 -40.53
C ASN A 724 34.65 26.70 -39.74
N SER A 725 34.30 26.87 -38.47
CA SER A 725 34.64 28.06 -37.67
C SER A 725 35.96 27.90 -36.91
N PHE A 726 37.05 27.60 -37.62
CA PHE A 726 38.38 27.44 -37.04
C PHE A 726 39.09 28.78 -36.86
N GLU A 727 39.85 28.93 -35.77
CA GLU A 727 40.80 30.02 -35.58
C GLU A 727 42.23 29.48 -35.35
N GLU A 728 43.23 30.26 -35.74
CA GLU A 728 44.62 29.92 -35.46
C GLU A 728 44.86 29.98 -33.95
N GLY A 729 45.41 28.90 -33.38
CA GLY A 729 45.58 28.73 -31.94
C GLY A 729 44.57 27.79 -31.29
N ASP A 730 43.47 27.44 -31.96
CA ASP A 730 42.51 26.45 -31.46
C ASP A 730 43.19 25.08 -31.23
N THR A 731 42.80 24.40 -30.15
CA THR A 731 43.27 23.05 -29.83
C THR A 731 42.23 22.01 -30.23
N VAL A 732 42.65 21.00 -30.96
CA VAL A 732 41.84 19.88 -31.45
C VAL A 732 42.20 18.65 -30.61
N VAL A 733 41.26 18.18 -29.81
CA VAL A 733 41.44 17.02 -28.92
C VAL A 733 40.68 15.82 -29.50
N ALA A 734 41.39 14.73 -29.75
CA ALA A 734 40.85 13.45 -30.19
C ALA A 734 40.54 12.56 -28.98
N TYR A 735 39.34 11.98 -28.91
CA TYR A 735 38.94 11.06 -27.86
C TYR A 735 38.08 9.91 -28.40
N GLU A 736 38.01 8.84 -27.62
CA GLU A 736 37.07 7.73 -27.80
C GLU A 736 36.16 7.66 -26.58
N LYS A 737 34.91 7.24 -26.78
CA LYS A 737 33.96 6.94 -25.71
C LYS A 737 34.11 5.45 -25.38
N GLU A 738 34.58 5.11 -24.17
CA GLU A 738 34.73 3.74 -23.65
C GLU A 738 33.67 3.38 -22.62
#